data_AF-A0A2N6FCN0-F1
#
_entry.id   AF-A0A2N6FCN0-F1
#
_cell.length_a   1.000
_cell.length_b   1.000
_cell.length_c   1.000
_cell.angle_alpha   90.00
_cell.angle_beta   90.00
_cell.angle_gamma   90.00
#
_symmetry.space_group_name_H-M   'P 1'
#
loop_
_entity.id
_entity.type
_entity.pdbx_description
1 polymer ?
#
loop_
_entity_poly.entity_id
_entity_poly.type
_entity_poly.pdbx_seq_one_letter_code
_entity_poly.pdbx_strand_id
1 'polypeptide(L)'
;MTGNGKAIAFISLGLTAATLGFLSFSGILTPHPTLSGDRRINLTNPVIASPGEKIQLTLNGNTIADLTSAAISVDIGNRDAISAVLKLPGNLQAVLIDHERSLAYLANSFTGLQIIDISEPNRLNLIGAIEVRGRVWDIVRRGTTLYLAAAQGGLQVIDISNPAAPAHVAELTIPDVSFLKIALHKNTLYASTGWKGLQLVDITSPSAPRHLGTLHQNDGVWGVSVGATDLYLSAGKDTIEVLNLSDPERPIPTGQLTIPGRCWEMRAAGGYLYLPTRKAGLIIADVSDRRNPLEIARIDQGVDVETISIRGGKAYLTNRRGEFYIYDLSNPAEPKQLKRADLPFNVRNIDIAKNSIYVAAGVEGLIKLDLTALPEKPLVASLRLSSDLKQVIEDSEYFYLATKEHGLFIARKDDRGALPTIISSLPGPNRFRAMVKSGDYLYLISSIEGLTVVDISDRKHPVNVSSLNDPKDLQDLTFRDQHLYIASGTGKLLAVNIADPVDPVIVGHLKVPEPWRIALAGNRVYVSSSKSGLHVIDISTPSAPVEISRCPLPWPLQELARSHRLVVSGETAYLAAGEAKLILFNIADENNPVIENIIEVDDEVISVSVKEENIYATSRLGKLTWLQREKNGVIKYRARIDTLGTTHDLIDRQDFFLLANGVKGLTLLPKPHLINLADGSIVDKRSRISSQITLQIPPLKQVGTYNLDLYSGNQLQEFVGAVKITDN
;
A
#
# COMPACT_ATOMS: atom_id res chain seq x y z
N MET A 1 15.84 -13.51 18.95
CA MET A 1 14.85 -12.45 19.25
C MET A 1 13.68 -13.06 20.01
N THR A 2 13.33 -12.52 21.18
CA THR A 2 11.97 -12.61 21.71
C THR A 2 11.11 -11.61 20.94
N GLY A 3 10.28 -12.09 20.04
CA GLY A 3 9.38 -11.23 19.25
C GLY A 3 8.79 -12.01 18.09
N ASN A 4 7.58 -12.50 18.30
CA ASN A 4 6.51 -13.06 17.44
C ASN A 4 6.62 -13.00 15.89
N GLY A 5 7.78 -13.01 15.25
CA GLY A 5 7.90 -12.94 13.80
C GLY A 5 7.39 -14.22 13.15
N LYS A 6 6.11 -14.27 12.78
CA LYS A 6 5.50 -15.47 12.18
C LYS A 6 5.87 -15.57 10.69
N ALA A 7 6.10 -16.79 10.25
CA ALA A 7 6.32 -17.12 8.85
C ALA A 7 4.98 -17.53 8.20
N ILE A 8 4.79 -17.14 6.95
CA ILE A 8 3.73 -17.63 6.07
C ILE A 8 4.29 -18.71 5.16
N ALA A 9 3.78 -19.93 5.28
CA ALA A 9 3.97 -20.96 4.27
C ALA A 9 2.92 -20.80 3.14
N PHE A 10 3.42 -20.56 1.94
CA PHE A 10 2.68 -20.69 0.68
C PHE A 10 3.02 -22.04 0.06
N ILE A 11 2.03 -22.84 -0.31
CA ILE A 11 2.26 -24.04 -1.12
C ILE A 11 1.96 -23.69 -2.57
N SER A 12 2.95 -23.84 -3.44
CA SER A 12 2.76 -23.78 -4.89
C SER A 12 2.62 -25.19 -5.43
N LEU A 13 1.51 -25.49 -6.12
CA LEU A 13 1.38 -26.72 -6.88
C LEU A 13 1.71 -26.43 -8.34
N GLY A 14 2.83 -26.97 -8.82
CA GLY A 14 3.14 -27.00 -10.25
C GLY A 14 2.28 -28.06 -10.93
N LEU A 15 1.18 -27.65 -11.58
CA LEU A 15 0.44 -28.54 -12.48
C LEU A 15 1.18 -28.61 -13.82
N THR A 16 1.83 -29.73 -14.12
CA THR A 16 2.28 -30.03 -15.48
C THR A 16 1.09 -30.53 -16.30
N ALA A 17 0.91 -30.02 -17.51
CA ALA A 17 -0.24 -30.21 -18.41
C ALA A 17 -0.48 -31.65 -18.93
N ALA A 18 -0.02 -32.68 -18.22
CA ALA A 18 -0.13 -34.08 -18.62
C ALA A 18 -0.81 -34.96 -17.56
N THR A 19 -1.94 -34.51 -16.99
CA THR A 19 -2.94 -35.37 -16.34
C THR A 19 -4.26 -34.60 -16.19
N LEU A 20 -5.09 -34.64 -17.24
CA LEU A 20 -6.51 -34.28 -17.13
C LEU A 20 -7.23 -35.36 -16.30
N GLY A 21 -7.31 -35.13 -15.00
CA GLY A 21 -8.18 -35.85 -14.07
C GLY A 21 -8.66 -34.87 -13.03
N PHE A 22 -9.97 -34.67 -12.96
CA PHE A 22 -10.67 -33.71 -12.10
C PHE A 22 -10.08 -33.63 -10.67
N LEU A 23 -9.42 -32.51 -10.34
CA LEU A 23 -9.15 -32.12 -8.97
C LEU A 23 -10.39 -31.40 -8.43
N SER A 24 -11.19 -32.09 -7.62
CA SER A 24 -12.24 -31.45 -6.81
C SER A 24 -11.67 -31.10 -5.44
N PHE A 25 -11.67 -29.82 -5.07
CA PHE A 25 -11.33 -29.37 -3.71
C PHE A 25 -12.62 -29.06 -2.94
N SER A 26 -12.94 -29.87 -1.92
CA SER A 26 -14.01 -29.58 -0.95
C SER A 26 -13.59 -30.00 0.47
N GLY A 27 -13.97 -29.19 1.47
CA GLY A 27 -13.82 -29.50 2.89
C GLY A 27 -14.07 -28.30 3.81
N ILE A 28 -15.05 -28.44 4.72
CA ILE A 28 -15.79 -27.41 5.49
C ILE A 28 -15.00 -26.81 6.68
N LEU A 29 -15.41 -25.59 7.07
CA LEU A 29 -14.95 -24.74 8.18
C LEU A 29 -15.47 -25.15 9.59
N THR A 30 -14.58 -25.05 10.59
CA THR A 30 -14.72 -24.86 12.08
C THR A 30 -15.15 -26.03 12.99
N PRO A 31 -14.77 -26.07 14.31
CA PRO A 31 -14.23 -25.00 15.18
C PRO A 31 -13.00 -25.33 16.08
N HIS A 32 -12.40 -24.27 16.65
CA HIS A 32 -11.58 -24.24 17.89
C HIS A 32 -12.33 -24.92 19.07
N PRO A 33 -11.68 -25.53 20.09
CA PRO A 33 -10.75 -24.87 21.04
C PRO A 33 -9.56 -25.76 21.47
N THR A 34 -8.69 -25.22 22.34
CA THR A 34 -7.48 -25.81 22.96
C THR A 34 -6.25 -26.04 22.06
N LEU A 35 -5.16 -25.36 22.44
CA LEU A 35 -3.86 -25.31 21.77
C LEU A 35 -3.10 -26.64 21.90
N SER A 36 -3.28 -27.53 20.93
CA SER A 36 -2.32 -28.53 20.46
C SER A 36 -3.00 -29.33 19.35
N GLY A 37 -2.69 -29.05 18.08
CA GLY A 37 -3.38 -29.76 16.99
C GLY A 37 -2.74 -29.53 15.64
N ASP A 38 -2.52 -30.64 14.92
CA ASP A 38 -2.06 -30.69 13.54
C ASP A 38 -2.88 -29.75 12.65
N ARG A 39 -2.20 -28.73 12.08
CA ARG A 39 -2.84 -27.80 11.13
C ARG A 39 -2.87 -28.43 9.75
N ARG A 40 -4.02 -28.93 9.30
CA ARG A 40 -4.24 -29.49 7.95
C ARG A 40 -4.56 -28.39 6.94
N ILE A 41 -4.08 -28.55 5.70
CA ILE A 41 -4.04 -27.47 4.70
C ILE A 41 -5.09 -27.62 3.62
N ASN A 42 -5.72 -26.49 3.28
CA ASN A 42 -6.46 -26.29 2.04
C ASN A 42 -5.63 -25.33 1.16
N LEU A 43 -5.37 -25.71 -0.10
CA LEU A 43 -4.36 -25.13 -1.00
C LEU A 43 -4.67 -23.73 -1.52
N THR A 44 -5.72 -23.09 -1.00
CA THR A 44 -6.19 -21.77 -1.41
C THR A 44 -5.82 -20.67 -0.42
N ASN A 45 -5.38 -21.01 0.80
CA ASN A 45 -5.04 -20.02 1.82
C ASN A 45 -3.62 -20.22 2.41
N PRO A 46 -2.85 -19.13 2.61
CA PRO A 46 -1.56 -19.19 3.29
C PRO A 46 -1.70 -19.73 4.71
N VAL A 47 -0.72 -20.55 5.15
CA VAL A 47 -0.63 -21.02 6.55
C VAL A 47 0.36 -20.15 7.30
N ILE A 48 -0.09 -19.54 8.39
CA ILE A 48 0.75 -18.73 9.27
C ILE A 48 1.24 -19.60 10.42
N ALA A 49 2.54 -19.59 10.71
CA ALA A 49 3.12 -20.35 11.82
C ALA A 49 4.32 -19.61 12.42
N SER A 50 4.57 -19.85 13.72
CA SER A 50 5.67 -19.21 14.43
C SER A 50 7.02 -19.87 14.09
N PRO A 51 8.16 -19.17 14.16
CA PRO A 51 9.47 -19.77 13.92
C PRO A 51 9.71 -20.97 14.84
N GLY A 52 10.21 -22.08 14.29
CA GLY A 52 10.41 -23.32 15.03
C GLY A 52 9.16 -24.19 15.20
N GLU A 53 7.97 -23.71 14.83
CA GLU A 53 6.78 -24.57 14.75
C GLU A 53 6.93 -25.58 13.60
N LYS A 54 6.35 -26.77 13.81
CA LYS A 54 6.21 -27.78 12.77
C LYS A 54 4.86 -27.58 12.07
N ILE A 55 4.86 -27.38 10.76
CA ILE A 55 3.64 -27.40 9.96
C ILE A 55 3.51 -28.78 9.34
N GLN A 56 2.38 -29.45 9.57
CA GLN A 56 2.03 -30.71 8.93
C GLN A 56 1.23 -30.44 7.65
N LEU A 57 1.83 -30.64 6.49
CA LEU A 57 1.09 -30.58 5.23
C LEU A 57 0.56 -31.98 4.91
N THR A 58 -0.74 -32.11 4.69
CA THR A 58 -1.33 -33.34 4.12
C THR A 58 -1.70 -33.07 2.68
N LEU A 59 -0.98 -33.70 1.76
CA LEU A 59 -1.28 -33.65 0.34
C LEU A 59 -2.12 -34.88 -0.03
N ASN A 60 -3.34 -34.64 -0.52
CA ASN A 60 -4.24 -35.69 -0.99
C ASN A 60 -4.37 -35.56 -2.51
N GLY A 61 -3.90 -36.56 -3.27
CA GLY A 61 -4.00 -36.55 -4.73
C GLY A 61 -3.60 -37.88 -5.35
N ASN A 62 -3.94 -38.06 -6.63
CA ASN A 62 -3.62 -39.29 -7.38
C ASN A 62 -2.20 -39.25 -7.99
N THR A 63 -1.52 -38.09 -7.94
CA THR A 63 -0.13 -37.88 -8.35
C THR A 63 0.35 -36.53 -7.79
N ILE A 64 1.41 -36.52 -6.98
CA ILE A 64 2.19 -35.31 -6.70
C ILE A 64 3.27 -35.28 -7.78
N ALA A 65 3.28 -34.26 -8.64
CA ALA A 65 4.34 -34.16 -9.65
C ALA A 65 5.70 -34.12 -8.95
N ASP A 66 6.72 -34.75 -9.56
CA ASP A 66 8.10 -34.91 -9.04
C ASP A 66 8.79 -33.58 -8.64
N LEU A 67 8.13 -32.42 -8.83
CA LEU A 67 8.69 -31.08 -8.78
C LEU A 67 7.76 -30.09 -8.04
N THR A 68 6.90 -30.59 -7.15
CA THR A 68 6.04 -29.78 -6.29
C THR A 68 6.88 -29.03 -5.25
N SER A 69 6.70 -27.71 -5.08
CA SER A 69 7.49 -26.91 -4.14
C SER A 69 6.62 -26.08 -3.19
N ALA A 70 6.97 -26.04 -1.92
CA ALA A 70 6.44 -25.06 -0.98
C ALA A 70 7.44 -23.91 -0.81
N ALA A 71 6.93 -22.71 -0.55
CA ALA A 71 7.72 -21.54 -0.22
C ALA A 71 7.30 -21.02 1.16
N ILE A 72 8.26 -20.81 2.04
CA ILE A 72 8.02 -20.17 3.33
C ILE A 72 8.55 -18.73 3.24
N SER A 73 7.67 -17.77 3.41
CA SER A 73 7.96 -16.33 3.43
C SER A 73 7.62 -15.73 4.80
N VAL A 74 8.03 -14.49 5.06
CA VAL A 74 7.67 -13.79 6.31
C VAL A 74 6.31 -13.13 6.17
N ASP A 75 5.48 -13.14 7.22
CA ASP A 75 4.23 -12.36 7.23
C ASP A 75 4.53 -10.86 7.42
N ILE A 76 4.85 -10.16 6.33
CA ILE A 76 5.16 -8.74 6.42
C ILE A 76 3.91 -7.86 6.62
N GLY A 77 2.72 -8.40 6.38
CA GLY A 77 1.43 -7.71 6.41
C GLY A 77 0.67 -7.87 7.73
N ASN A 78 1.24 -8.53 8.74
CA ASN A 78 0.56 -8.80 10.02
C ASN A 78 -0.83 -9.43 9.81
N ARG A 79 -0.94 -10.36 8.85
CA ARG A 79 -2.19 -11.07 8.56
C ARG A 79 -2.60 -11.99 9.69
N ASP A 80 -1.64 -12.45 10.47
CA ASP A 80 -1.86 -13.20 11.69
C ASP A 80 -2.68 -12.43 12.74
N ALA A 81 -2.61 -11.09 12.70
CA ALA A 81 -3.44 -10.23 13.51
C ALA A 81 -4.87 -10.11 12.97
N ILE A 82 -5.14 -10.44 11.70
CA ILE A 82 -6.50 -10.39 11.13
C ILE A 82 -7.33 -11.55 11.71
N SER A 83 -8.22 -11.22 12.64
CA SER A 83 -9.07 -12.20 13.32
C SER A 83 -10.41 -12.42 12.61
N ALA A 84 -10.86 -11.46 11.79
CA ALA A 84 -12.03 -11.61 10.92
C ALA A 84 -12.03 -10.57 9.78
N VAL A 85 -12.61 -10.95 8.65
CA VAL A 85 -12.87 -10.05 7.51
C VAL A 85 -14.32 -10.20 7.09
N LEU A 86 -15.03 -9.08 6.97
CA LEU A 86 -16.37 -9.02 6.41
C LEU A 86 -16.33 -8.15 5.15
N LYS A 87 -16.32 -8.80 3.99
CA LYS A 87 -16.44 -8.12 2.70
C LYS A 87 -17.85 -7.57 2.55
N LEU A 88 -17.94 -6.29 2.21
CA LEU A 88 -19.21 -5.60 2.00
C LEU A 88 -19.16 -4.88 0.65
N PRO A 89 -20.27 -4.86 -0.10
CA PRO A 89 -20.34 -4.06 -1.31
C PRO A 89 -20.20 -2.56 -0.96
N GLY A 90 -19.54 -1.82 -1.83
CA GLY A 90 -19.37 -0.37 -1.68
C GLY A 90 -18.01 0.04 -1.11
N ASN A 91 -17.99 1.11 -0.31
CA ASN A 91 -16.76 1.74 0.18
C ASN A 91 -17.00 2.28 1.58
N LEU A 92 -16.49 1.56 2.58
CA LEU A 92 -16.62 1.94 3.98
C LEU A 92 -15.81 3.19 4.31
N GLN A 93 -16.45 4.17 4.95
CA GLN A 93 -15.83 5.42 5.38
C GLN A 93 -15.56 5.47 6.88
N ALA A 94 -16.49 4.98 7.70
CA ALA A 94 -16.41 5.07 9.16
C ALA A 94 -16.94 3.80 9.83
N VAL A 95 -16.39 3.50 11.01
CA VAL A 95 -16.87 2.47 11.92
C VAL A 95 -17.05 3.08 13.30
N LEU A 96 -18.19 2.78 13.94
CA LEU A 96 -18.50 3.18 15.30
C LEU A 96 -18.86 1.93 16.10
N ILE A 97 -18.14 1.67 17.20
CA ILE A 97 -18.39 0.51 18.06
C ILE A 97 -19.28 0.89 19.24
N ASP A 98 -20.37 0.15 19.42
CA ASP A 98 -21.18 0.14 20.63
C ASP A 98 -20.74 -1.00 21.55
N HIS A 99 -20.01 -0.65 22.61
CA HIS A 99 -19.50 -1.62 23.58
C HIS A 99 -20.57 -2.23 24.47
N GLU A 100 -21.68 -1.53 24.70
CA GLU A 100 -22.76 -2.00 25.56
C GLU A 100 -23.57 -3.07 24.85
N ARG A 101 -23.82 -2.86 23.55
CA ARG A 101 -24.62 -3.77 22.72
C ARG A 101 -23.79 -4.80 21.95
N SER A 102 -22.46 -4.69 21.99
CA SER A 102 -21.56 -5.49 21.14
C SER A 102 -21.93 -5.39 19.66
N LEU A 103 -22.12 -4.16 19.17
CA LEU A 103 -22.43 -3.87 17.77
C LEU A 103 -21.38 -2.95 17.14
N ALA A 104 -21.22 -3.06 15.83
CA ALA A 104 -20.49 -2.09 15.01
C ALA A 104 -21.44 -1.48 13.97
N TYR A 105 -21.45 -0.14 13.89
CA TYR A 105 -22.20 0.62 12.90
C TYR A 105 -21.24 1.13 11.83
N LEU A 106 -21.54 0.84 10.57
CA LEU A 106 -20.66 1.12 9.45
C LEU A 106 -21.28 2.15 8.51
N ALA A 107 -20.52 3.21 8.22
CA ALA A 107 -20.86 4.16 7.18
C ALA A 107 -20.32 3.66 5.85
N ASN A 108 -21.21 3.43 4.90
CA ASN A 108 -20.84 3.01 3.55
C ASN A 108 -21.33 4.00 2.52
N SER A 109 -20.42 4.44 1.65
CA SER A 109 -20.73 5.47 0.65
C SER A 109 -21.76 5.04 -0.40
N PHE A 110 -22.01 3.74 -0.59
CA PHE A 110 -22.90 3.26 -1.66
C PHE A 110 -24.13 2.51 -1.15
N THR A 111 -24.10 2.02 0.09
CA THR A 111 -25.13 1.13 0.64
C THR A 111 -25.67 1.62 1.99
N GLY A 112 -25.35 2.85 2.37
CA GLY A 112 -25.90 3.51 3.56
C GLY A 112 -25.28 3.00 4.87
N LEU A 113 -26.14 2.51 5.78
CA LEU A 113 -25.75 2.00 7.08
C LEU A 113 -25.74 0.48 7.07
N GLN A 114 -24.67 -0.13 7.60
CA GLN A 114 -24.65 -1.54 8.00
C GLN A 114 -24.45 -1.69 9.50
N ILE A 115 -25.10 -2.69 10.08
CA ILE A 115 -25.04 -3.03 11.51
C ILE A 115 -24.51 -4.44 11.65
N ILE A 116 -23.36 -4.56 12.31
CA ILE A 116 -22.64 -5.81 12.50
C ILE A 116 -22.71 -6.21 13.97
N ASP A 117 -23.11 -7.44 14.23
CA ASP A 117 -22.93 -8.08 15.53
C ASP A 117 -21.46 -8.52 15.69
N ILE A 118 -20.86 -8.05 16.77
CA ILE A 118 -19.46 -8.28 17.12
C ILE A 118 -19.30 -8.97 18.49
N SER A 119 -20.38 -9.57 19.00
CA SER A 119 -20.40 -10.30 20.27
C SER A 119 -19.47 -11.51 20.26
N GLU A 120 -19.36 -12.19 19.12
CA GLU A 120 -18.43 -13.30 18.91
C GLU A 120 -17.03 -12.80 18.53
N PRO A 121 -15.95 -13.23 19.22
CA PRO A 121 -14.59 -12.75 18.94
C PRO A 121 -14.09 -12.98 17.50
N ASN A 122 -14.49 -14.08 16.86
CA ASN A 122 -13.94 -14.50 15.56
C ASN A 122 -14.96 -14.45 14.44
N ARG A 123 -16.11 -13.80 14.65
CA ARG A 123 -17.20 -13.77 13.68
C ARG A 123 -17.80 -12.37 13.61
N LEU A 124 -17.95 -11.88 12.38
CA LEU A 124 -18.59 -10.60 12.08
C LEU A 124 -19.89 -10.91 11.33
N ASN A 125 -21.03 -10.66 11.96
CA ASN A 125 -22.34 -10.97 11.37
C ASN A 125 -23.05 -9.70 10.99
N LEU A 126 -23.30 -9.48 9.70
CA LEU A 126 -24.23 -8.45 9.26
C LEU A 126 -25.63 -8.83 9.73
N ILE A 127 -26.20 -8.07 10.67
CA ILE A 127 -27.54 -8.34 11.23
C ILE A 127 -28.60 -7.38 10.72
N GLY A 128 -28.20 -6.18 10.28
CA GLY A 128 -29.12 -5.17 9.76
C GLY A 128 -28.42 -4.26 8.76
N ALA A 129 -29.19 -3.75 7.81
CA ALA A 129 -28.72 -2.74 6.85
C ALA A 129 -29.88 -1.85 6.44
N ILE A 130 -29.59 -0.60 6.13
CA ILE A 130 -30.56 0.31 5.54
C ILE A 130 -29.86 1.25 4.57
N GLU A 131 -30.38 1.29 3.35
CA GLU A 131 -29.95 2.26 2.35
C GLU A 131 -30.51 3.63 2.71
N VAL A 132 -29.67 4.65 2.56
CA VAL A 132 -30.07 6.04 2.76
C VAL A 132 -29.65 6.85 1.55
N ARG A 133 -30.32 7.99 1.34
CA ARG A 133 -29.95 8.91 0.28
C ARG A 133 -28.56 9.49 0.54
N GLY A 134 -27.70 9.48 -0.47
CA GLY A 134 -26.37 10.10 -0.41
C GLY A 134 -25.27 9.21 0.16
N ARG A 135 -24.04 9.74 0.18
CA ARG A 135 -22.86 9.00 0.63
C ARG A 135 -22.65 9.23 2.12
N VAL A 136 -22.69 8.15 2.91
CA VAL A 136 -22.47 8.26 4.35
C VAL A 136 -20.97 8.39 4.65
N TRP A 137 -20.59 9.47 5.34
CA TRP A 137 -19.22 9.80 5.73
C TRP A 137 -18.93 9.60 7.21
N ASP A 138 -19.95 9.74 8.05
CA ASP A 138 -19.78 9.77 9.51
C ASP A 138 -21.06 9.35 10.23
N ILE A 139 -20.89 8.82 11.44
CA ILE A 139 -21.97 8.26 12.27
C ILE A 139 -21.76 8.70 13.71
N VAL A 140 -22.83 9.14 14.35
CA VAL A 140 -22.88 9.35 15.81
C VAL A 140 -24.15 8.73 16.38
N ARG A 141 -24.06 8.23 17.62
CA ARG A 141 -25.16 7.54 18.31
C ARG A 141 -25.62 8.33 19.53
N ARG A 142 -26.93 8.35 19.76
CA ARG A 142 -27.54 8.74 21.02
C ARG A 142 -28.64 7.76 21.39
N GLY A 143 -28.39 6.92 22.41
CA GLY A 143 -29.32 5.86 22.81
C GLY A 143 -29.61 4.89 21.65
N THR A 144 -30.88 4.73 21.31
CA THR A 144 -31.36 3.92 20.18
C THR A 144 -31.41 4.68 18.85
N THR A 145 -30.88 5.89 18.75
CA THR A 145 -30.89 6.65 17.50
C THR A 145 -29.48 6.83 16.95
N LEU A 146 -29.30 6.56 15.66
CA LEU A 146 -28.13 6.92 14.87
C LEU A 146 -28.42 8.15 14.01
N TYR A 147 -27.41 9.00 13.91
CA TYR A 147 -27.39 10.16 13.02
C TYR A 147 -26.26 9.94 12.03
N LEU A 148 -26.56 10.06 10.74
CA LEU A 148 -25.61 9.80 9.66
C LEU A 148 -25.39 11.09 8.86
N ALA A 149 -24.13 11.42 8.60
CA ALA A 149 -23.74 12.50 7.70
C ALA A 149 -23.68 11.96 6.27
N ALA A 150 -24.70 12.23 5.45
CA ALA A 150 -24.90 11.57 4.16
C ALA A 150 -24.58 12.45 2.94
N ALA A 151 -23.57 13.33 3.01
CA ALA A 151 -23.21 14.27 1.94
C ALA A 151 -24.43 15.07 1.46
N GLN A 152 -24.77 15.03 0.17
CA GLN A 152 -25.95 15.69 -0.42
C GLN A 152 -27.30 15.07 0.03
N GLY A 153 -27.26 13.93 0.72
CA GLY A 153 -28.40 13.37 1.43
C GLY A 153 -28.70 14.07 2.77
N GLY A 154 -27.84 15.00 3.21
CA GLY A 154 -28.03 15.75 4.45
C GLY A 154 -27.83 14.88 5.70
N LEU A 155 -28.60 15.18 6.75
CA LEU A 155 -28.65 14.40 7.98
C LEU A 155 -29.71 13.31 7.84
N GLN A 156 -29.32 12.06 8.04
CA GLN A 156 -30.22 10.91 8.04
C GLN A 156 -30.35 10.39 9.48
N VAL A 157 -31.58 10.21 9.97
CA VAL A 157 -31.87 9.79 11.34
C VAL A 157 -32.48 8.40 11.32
N ILE A 158 -31.84 7.46 12.00
CA ILE A 158 -32.16 6.03 11.98
C ILE A 158 -32.45 5.54 13.40
N ASP A 159 -33.57 4.86 13.60
CA ASP A 159 -33.85 4.11 14.82
C ASP A 159 -33.21 2.72 14.73
N ILE A 160 -32.51 2.37 15.80
CA ILE A 160 -31.84 1.08 16.02
C ILE A 160 -32.32 0.43 17.31
N SER A 161 -33.58 0.67 17.70
CA SER A 161 -34.25 -0.05 18.78
C SER A 161 -34.28 -1.56 18.51
N ASN A 162 -34.50 -1.96 17.25
CA ASN A 162 -34.17 -3.29 16.75
C ASN A 162 -33.00 -3.21 15.75
N PRO A 163 -31.77 -3.54 16.17
CA PRO A 163 -30.59 -3.48 15.30
C PRO A 163 -30.66 -4.39 14.06
N ALA A 164 -31.49 -5.44 14.08
CA ALA A 164 -31.67 -6.34 12.93
C ALA A 164 -32.67 -5.78 11.90
N ALA A 165 -33.49 -4.80 12.29
CA ALA A 165 -34.45 -4.12 11.44
C ALA A 165 -34.36 -2.60 11.69
N PRO A 166 -33.23 -1.95 11.31
CA PRO A 166 -33.08 -0.51 11.47
C PRO A 166 -34.15 0.22 10.64
N ALA A 167 -34.71 1.29 11.21
CA ALA A 167 -35.79 2.03 10.58
C ALA A 167 -35.37 3.47 10.32
N HIS A 168 -35.63 3.98 9.12
CA HIS A 168 -35.49 5.40 8.83
C HIS A 168 -36.58 6.18 9.57
N VAL A 169 -36.17 7.19 10.34
CA VAL A 169 -37.05 7.99 11.20
C VAL A 169 -37.32 9.36 10.59
N ALA A 170 -36.26 10.02 10.12
CA ALA A 170 -36.35 11.35 9.56
C ALA A 170 -35.13 11.65 8.69
N GLU A 171 -35.27 12.65 7.83
CA GLU A 171 -34.15 13.29 7.15
C GLU A 171 -34.24 14.82 7.25
N LEU A 172 -33.09 15.47 7.26
CA LEU A 172 -32.97 16.92 7.15
C LEU A 172 -31.95 17.25 6.07
N THR A 173 -32.42 17.89 5.00
CA THR A 173 -31.56 18.42 3.93
C THR A 173 -31.55 19.94 3.98
N ILE A 174 -30.40 20.52 3.63
CA ILE A 174 -30.22 21.96 3.47
C ILE A 174 -29.75 22.17 2.02
N PRO A 175 -30.39 23.04 1.22
CA PRO A 175 -30.00 23.27 -0.17
C PRO A 175 -28.52 23.60 -0.34
N ASP A 176 -27.87 22.97 -1.31
CA ASP A 176 -26.44 23.13 -1.64
C ASP A 176 -25.44 22.82 -0.51
N VAL A 177 -25.88 22.09 0.51
CA VAL A 177 -25.05 21.69 1.65
C VAL A 177 -24.77 20.18 1.60
N SER A 178 -23.51 19.81 1.85
CA SER A 178 -23.10 18.41 2.00
C SER A 178 -22.59 18.16 3.41
N PHE A 179 -23.21 17.23 4.13
CA PHE A 179 -22.81 16.85 5.49
C PHE A 179 -21.59 15.94 5.44
N LEU A 180 -20.51 16.31 6.14
CA LEU A 180 -19.23 15.58 6.11
C LEU A 180 -18.90 14.90 7.44
N LYS A 181 -18.73 15.68 8.51
CA LYS A 181 -18.50 15.19 9.88
C LYS A 181 -19.55 15.73 10.83
N ILE A 182 -19.92 14.94 11.83
CA ILE A 182 -20.94 15.31 12.80
C ILE A 182 -20.49 15.03 14.23
N ALA A 183 -20.85 15.90 15.15
CA ALA A 183 -20.64 15.71 16.57
C ALA A 183 -21.90 16.12 17.35
N LEU A 184 -22.13 15.47 18.49
CA LEU A 184 -23.29 15.72 19.34
C LEU A 184 -22.86 16.37 20.66
N HIS A 185 -23.62 17.37 21.09
CA HIS A 185 -23.60 17.85 22.47
C HIS A 185 -25.03 18.03 22.96
N LYS A 186 -25.45 17.22 23.95
CA LYS A 186 -26.82 17.20 24.48
C LYS A 186 -27.86 16.98 23.35
N ASN A 187 -28.66 17.99 23.03
CA ASN A 187 -29.72 17.94 22.01
C ASN A 187 -29.34 18.66 20.72
N THR A 188 -28.08 19.08 20.58
CA THR A 188 -27.61 19.77 19.38
C THR A 188 -26.59 18.91 18.65
N LEU A 189 -26.80 18.77 17.34
CA LEU A 189 -25.86 18.17 16.40
C LEU A 189 -25.16 19.29 15.63
N TYR A 190 -23.85 19.21 15.56
CA TYR A 190 -23.00 20.12 14.78
C TYR A 190 -22.47 19.37 13.57
N ALA A 191 -22.71 19.89 12.38
CA ALA A 191 -22.26 19.27 11.13
C ALA A 191 -21.27 20.16 10.38
N SER A 192 -20.08 19.62 10.10
CA SER A 192 -19.13 20.24 9.18
C SER A 192 -19.59 20.04 7.74
N THR A 193 -19.53 21.10 6.94
CA THR A 193 -20.07 21.09 5.56
C THR A 193 -19.11 21.66 4.53
N GLY A 194 -17.81 21.69 4.86
CA GLY A 194 -16.79 22.32 4.04
C GLY A 194 -17.06 23.80 3.89
N TRP A 195 -17.13 24.28 2.65
CA TRP A 195 -17.32 25.70 2.31
C TRP A 195 -18.64 26.31 2.78
N LYS A 196 -19.62 25.50 3.21
CA LYS A 196 -20.90 25.99 3.74
C LYS A 196 -20.88 26.23 5.25
N GLY A 197 -19.73 26.06 5.90
CA GLY A 197 -19.53 26.35 7.33
C GLY A 197 -20.00 25.22 8.24
N LEU A 198 -20.35 25.57 9.48
CA LEU A 198 -20.92 24.66 10.46
C LEU A 198 -22.45 24.80 10.51
N GLN A 199 -23.16 23.68 10.36
CA GLN A 199 -24.62 23.65 10.53
C GLN A 199 -24.97 23.18 11.93
N LEU A 200 -25.91 23.87 12.58
CA LEU A 200 -26.43 23.50 13.88
C LEU A 200 -27.82 22.91 13.68
N VAL A 201 -28.06 21.75 14.28
CA VAL A 201 -29.31 21.02 14.15
C VAL A 201 -29.81 20.64 15.53
N ASP A 202 -31.04 21.06 15.83
CA ASP A 202 -31.80 20.60 16.99
C ASP A 202 -32.29 19.17 16.70
N ILE A 203 -31.87 18.26 17.56
CA ILE A 203 -32.24 16.85 17.50
C ILE A 203 -33.06 16.44 18.73
N THR A 204 -33.66 17.39 19.47
CA THR A 204 -34.50 17.09 20.64
C THR A 204 -35.59 16.06 20.31
N SER A 205 -36.23 16.20 19.15
CA SER A 205 -37.10 15.18 18.57
C SER A 205 -36.43 14.48 17.38
N PRO A 206 -36.03 13.20 17.49
CA PRO A 206 -35.41 12.46 16.39
C PRO A 206 -36.28 12.38 15.13
N SER A 207 -37.61 12.41 15.27
CA SER A 207 -38.56 12.38 14.15
C SER A 207 -38.77 13.73 13.46
N ALA A 208 -38.26 14.81 14.04
CA ALA A 208 -38.39 16.17 13.50
C ALA A 208 -37.12 16.99 13.77
N PRO A 209 -35.95 16.58 13.23
CA PRO A 209 -34.74 17.36 13.34
C PRO A 209 -34.91 18.72 12.66
N ARG A 210 -34.44 19.80 13.30
CA ARG A 210 -34.65 21.16 12.81
C ARG A 210 -33.33 21.90 12.68
N HIS A 211 -33.11 22.53 11.53
CA HIS A 211 -31.97 23.42 11.35
C HIS A 211 -32.12 24.66 12.25
N LEU A 212 -31.15 24.87 13.14
CA LEU A 212 -31.10 26.02 14.06
C LEU A 212 -30.44 27.23 13.41
N GLY A 213 -29.43 26.99 12.56
CA GLY A 213 -28.69 28.04 11.87
C GLY A 213 -27.32 27.58 11.43
N THR A 214 -26.64 28.50 10.75
CA THR A 214 -25.31 28.28 10.18
C THR A 214 -24.31 29.24 10.80
N LEU A 215 -23.14 28.73 11.17
CA LEU A 215 -21.98 29.56 11.47
C LEU A 215 -21.05 29.56 10.26
N HIS A 216 -20.76 30.74 9.74
CA HIS A 216 -19.89 30.92 8.58
C HIS A 216 -18.47 31.27 9.03
N GLN A 217 -17.54 30.37 8.74
CA GLN A 217 -16.10 30.63 8.83
C GLN A 217 -15.56 30.90 7.42
N ASN A 218 -14.70 31.92 7.28
CA ASN A 218 -14.28 32.49 5.99
C ASN A 218 -13.62 31.49 5.02
N ASP A 219 -13.18 30.32 5.48
CA ASP A 219 -12.54 29.28 4.66
C ASP A 219 -13.14 27.86 4.84
N GLY A 220 -14.38 27.80 5.38
CA GLY A 220 -15.13 26.56 5.58
C GLY A 220 -14.70 25.74 6.81
N VAL A 221 -15.49 24.70 7.11
CA VAL A 221 -15.31 23.81 8.28
C VAL A 221 -15.22 22.36 7.80
N TRP A 222 -14.11 21.70 8.08
CA TRP A 222 -13.82 20.36 7.54
C TRP A 222 -13.94 19.25 8.59
N GLY A 223 -13.56 19.53 9.83
CA GLY A 223 -13.68 18.65 10.98
C GLY A 223 -14.42 19.32 12.13
N VAL A 224 -15.08 18.52 12.96
CA VAL A 224 -15.79 18.97 14.16
C VAL A 224 -15.60 17.94 15.27
N SER A 225 -15.39 18.41 16.50
CA SER A 225 -15.36 17.54 17.69
C SER A 225 -15.81 18.30 18.91
N VAL A 226 -16.34 17.56 19.89
CA VAL A 226 -16.99 18.10 21.08
C VAL A 226 -16.24 17.60 22.30
N GLY A 227 -15.82 18.53 23.16
CA GLY A 227 -15.36 18.26 24.51
C GLY A 227 -16.49 18.34 25.53
N ALA A 228 -16.14 18.41 26.81
CA ALA A 228 -17.13 18.51 27.89
C ALA A 228 -17.94 19.82 27.84
N THR A 229 -17.29 20.94 27.50
CA THR A 229 -17.88 22.28 27.54
C THR A 229 -17.59 23.11 26.28
N ASP A 230 -16.87 22.55 25.32
CA ASP A 230 -16.28 23.30 24.21
C ASP A 230 -16.41 22.50 22.90
N LEU A 231 -16.53 23.24 21.80
CA LEU A 231 -16.62 22.74 20.44
C LEU A 231 -15.35 23.15 19.69
N TYR A 232 -14.78 22.20 18.96
CA TYR A 232 -13.54 22.37 18.21
C TYR A 232 -13.83 22.21 16.73
N LEU A 233 -13.44 23.21 15.93
CA LEU A 233 -13.69 23.24 14.49
C LEU A 233 -12.38 23.33 13.74
N SER A 234 -12.16 22.47 12.73
CA SER A 234 -11.09 22.74 11.77
C SER A 234 -11.61 23.76 10.76
N ALA A 235 -11.38 25.02 11.09
CA ALA A 235 -11.78 26.18 10.30
C ALA A 235 -10.63 26.56 9.36
N GLY A 236 -10.95 26.64 8.07
CA GLY A 236 -10.02 27.10 7.05
C GLY A 236 -8.90 26.14 6.66
N LYS A 237 -7.70 26.69 6.42
CA LYS A 237 -6.55 25.92 5.91
C LYS A 237 -5.61 25.42 6.99
N ASP A 238 -5.59 26.05 8.16
CA ASP A 238 -4.54 25.91 9.17
C ASP A 238 -4.99 26.35 10.57
N THR A 239 -6.29 26.36 10.87
CA THR A 239 -6.81 26.84 12.16
C THR A 239 -7.76 25.83 12.80
N ILE A 240 -7.62 25.65 14.12
CA ILE A 240 -8.63 25.06 14.99
C ILE A 240 -9.29 26.19 15.78
N GLU A 241 -10.59 26.39 15.58
CA GLU A 241 -11.38 27.35 16.35
C GLU A 241 -11.99 26.66 17.57
N VAL A 242 -11.95 27.32 18.74
CA VAL A 242 -12.51 26.84 20.01
C VAL A 242 -13.72 27.69 20.38
N LEU A 243 -14.89 27.06 20.44
CA LEU A 243 -16.15 27.70 20.78
C LEU A 243 -16.70 27.17 22.11
N ASN A 244 -17.18 28.07 22.97
CA ASN A 244 -17.83 27.74 24.22
C ASN A 244 -19.25 27.19 23.99
N LEU A 245 -19.56 26.02 24.57
CA LEU A 245 -20.86 25.33 24.52
C LEU A 245 -21.75 25.56 25.76
N SER A 246 -21.57 26.67 26.48
CA SER A 246 -22.47 27.03 27.59
C SER A 246 -23.93 27.15 27.11
N ASP A 247 -24.13 27.68 25.90
CA ASP A 247 -25.38 27.58 25.13
C ASP A 247 -25.09 26.75 23.86
N PRO A 248 -25.52 25.47 23.79
CA PRO A 248 -25.29 24.61 22.63
C PRO A 248 -25.97 25.11 21.35
N GLU A 249 -27.05 25.87 21.43
CA GLU A 249 -27.72 26.40 20.24
C GLU A 249 -27.04 27.67 19.71
N ARG A 250 -26.17 28.28 20.53
CA ARG A 250 -25.48 29.54 20.23
C ARG A 250 -24.03 29.49 20.72
N PRO A 251 -23.18 28.62 20.14
CA PRO A 251 -21.80 28.49 20.56
C PRO A 251 -21.01 29.76 20.22
N ILE A 252 -20.12 30.17 21.12
CA ILE A 252 -19.42 31.46 21.04
C ILE A 252 -17.93 31.22 20.82
N PRO A 253 -17.30 31.79 19.77
CA PRO A 253 -15.85 31.74 19.60
C PRO A 253 -15.11 32.30 20.82
N THR A 254 -14.14 31.54 21.32
CA THR A 254 -13.39 31.88 22.54
C THR A 254 -11.88 31.83 22.39
N GLY A 255 -11.36 31.03 21.47
CA GLY A 255 -9.93 30.91 21.22
C GLY A 255 -9.66 30.20 19.90
N GLN A 256 -8.38 30.12 19.54
CA GLN A 256 -7.95 29.47 18.31
C GLN A 256 -6.54 28.90 18.47
N LEU A 257 -6.24 27.85 17.73
CA LEU A 257 -4.93 27.22 17.63
C LEU A 257 -4.54 27.09 16.16
N THR A 258 -3.36 27.58 15.79
CA THR A 258 -2.82 27.39 14.44
C THR A 258 -2.20 26.00 14.30
N ILE A 259 -2.53 25.31 13.21
CA ILE A 259 -2.00 23.99 12.86
C ILE A 259 -1.56 23.91 11.40
N PRO A 260 -0.57 23.09 11.04
CA PRO A 260 -0.16 22.91 9.65
C PRO A 260 -1.19 22.08 8.87
N GLY A 261 -2.10 22.77 8.19
CA GLY A 261 -3.11 22.14 7.32
C GLY A 261 -4.45 21.87 7.99
N ARG A 262 -5.35 21.22 7.25
CA ARG A 262 -6.69 20.86 7.72
C ARG A 262 -6.66 19.60 8.59
N CYS A 263 -7.53 19.55 9.59
CA CYS A 263 -7.73 18.38 10.44
C CYS A 263 -9.17 17.85 10.27
N TRP A 264 -9.32 16.66 9.69
CA TRP A 264 -10.64 16.08 9.40
C TRP A 264 -11.20 15.27 10.57
N GLU A 265 -10.34 14.51 11.24
CA GLU A 265 -10.67 13.54 12.30
C GLU A 265 -10.00 13.98 13.60
N MET A 266 -10.65 14.85 14.38
CA MET A 266 -10.10 15.32 15.66
C MET A 266 -10.83 14.70 16.84
N ARG A 267 -10.12 14.47 17.95
CA ARG A 267 -10.70 13.88 19.17
C ARG A 267 -10.38 14.76 20.37
N ALA A 268 -11.41 15.20 21.08
CA ALA A 268 -11.26 15.84 22.39
C ALA A 268 -11.39 14.78 23.50
N ALA A 269 -10.41 14.70 24.39
CA ALA A 269 -10.47 13.79 25.55
C ALA A 269 -9.57 14.27 26.69
N GLY A 270 -10.10 14.25 27.92
CA GLY A 270 -9.31 14.52 29.13
C GLY A 270 -8.72 15.93 29.24
N GLY A 271 -9.35 16.94 28.62
CA GLY A 271 -8.81 18.31 28.57
C GLY A 271 -7.81 18.56 27.45
N TYR A 272 -7.57 17.57 26.58
CA TYR A 272 -6.69 17.67 25.43
C TYR A 272 -7.44 17.50 24.12
N LEU A 273 -6.88 18.08 23.06
CA LEU A 273 -7.33 17.90 21.69
C LEU A 273 -6.24 17.20 20.88
N TYR A 274 -6.61 16.09 20.26
CA TYR A 274 -5.74 15.26 19.43
C TYR A 274 -6.06 15.49 17.96
N LEU A 275 -5.07 15.98 17.22
CA LEU A 275 -5.20 16.57 15.90
C LEU A 275 -4.28 15.83 14.91
N PRO A 276 -4.76 14.74 14.28
CA PRO A 276 -4.02 14.14 13.19
C PRO A 276 -4.02 15.08 11.98
N THR A 277 -2.82 15.32 11.45
CA THR A 277 -2.56 16.17 10.31
C THR A 277 -1.70 15.40 9.32
N ARG A 278 -1.98 15.60 8.03
CA ARG A 278 -1.15 15.02 6.96
C ARG A 278 0.22 15.70 6.83
N LYS A 279 0.45 16.84 7.47
CA LYS A 279 1.69 17.62 7.32
C LYS A 279 2.63 17.55 8.52
N ALA A 280 2.13 17.15 9.69
CA ALA A 280 2.89 17.17 10.95
C ALA A 280 2.56 15.99 11.87
N GLY A 281 1.97 14.92 11.32
CA GLY A 281 1.55 13.75 12.09
C GLY A 281 0.50 14.08 13.14
N LEU A 282 0.71 13.71 14.40
CA LEU A 282 -0.24 14.00 15.47
C LEU A 282 0.18 15.24 16.26
N ILE A 283 -0.67 16.26 16.29
CA ILE A 283 -0.55 17.38 17.21
C ILE A 283 -1.41 17.10 18.45
N ILE A 284 -0.87 17.36 19.63
CA ILE A 284 -1.57 17.27 20.91
C ILE A 284 -1.60 18.66 21.51
N ALA A 285 -2.80 19.16 21.76
CA ALA A 285 -3.01 20.47 22.34
C ALA A 285 -3.68 20.38 23.70
N ASP A 286 -3.19 21.16 24.66
CA ASP A 286 -3.91 21.46 25.89
C ASP A 286 -5.00 22.48 25.57
N VAL A 287 -6.23 22.12 25.92
CA VAL A 287 -7.43 22.95 25.71
C VAL A 287 -8.18 23.18 27.02
N SER A 288 -7.51 23.03 28.16
CA SER A 288 -8.05 23.32 29.48
C SER A 288 -8.38 24.82 29.65
N ASP A 289 -7.57 25.71 29.09
CA ASP A 289 -7.92 27.12 28.88
C ASP A 289 -8.38 27.34 27.44
N ARG A 290 -9.70 27.40 27.24
CA ARG A 290 -10.33 27.62 25.93
C ARG A 290 -9.91 28.92 25.24
N ARG A 291 -9.41 29.93 25.98
CA ARG A 291 -8.98 31.21 25.40
C ARG A 291 -7.54 31.15 24.90
N ASN A 292 -6.76 30.22 25.41
CA ASN A 292 -5.36 30.05 25.08
C ASN A 292 -5.02 28.57 24.87
N PRO A 293 -5.62 27.90 23.86
CA PRO A 293 -5.25 26.54 23.53
C PRO A 293 -3.80 26.50 23.06
N LEU A 294 -3.04 25.51 23.52
CA LEU A 294 -1.60 25.42 23.30
C LEU A 294 -1.21 24.06 22.75
N GLU A 295 -0.44 24.01 21.66
CA GLU A 295 0.27 22.80 21.24
C GLU A 295 1.33 22.45 22.30
N ILE A 296 1.17 21.30 22.95
CA ILE A 296 2.08 20.82 24.00
C ILE A 296 3.01 19.70 23.53
N ALA A 297 2.61 18.98 22.48
CA ALA A 297 3.41 17.92 21.89
C ALA A 297 3.05 17.69 20.43
N ARG A 298 4.02 17.15 19.69
CA ARG A 298 3.89 16.76 18.30
C ARG A 298 4.59 15.45 18.04
N ILE A 299 3.93 14.56 17.29
CA ILE A 299 4.48 13.30 16.81
C ILE A 299 4.71 13.43 15.31
N ASP A 300 5.90 13.90 14.94
CA ASP A 300 6.26 14.30 13.56
C ASP A 300 7.20 13.30 12.85
N GLN A 301 7.15 12.01 13.19
CA GLN A 301 8.04 10.99 12.60
C GLN A 301 7.69 10.65 11.13
N GLY A 302 7.44 11.66 10.28
CA GLY A 302 7.10 11.50 8.87
C GLY A 302 5.85 10.65 8.66
N VAL A 303 4.86 10.79 9.54
CA VAL A 303 3.62 10.01 9.53
C VAL A 303 2.48 10.92 9.06
N ASP A 304 1.94 10.69 7.87
CA ASP A 304 0.72 11.37 7.44
C ASP A 304 -0.50 10.78 8.17
N VAL A 305 -0.83 11.23 9.38
CA VAL A 305 -1.95 10.61 10.12
C VAL A 305 -3.29 11.10 9.54
N GLU A 306 -4.20 10.17 9.27
CA GLU A 306 -5.54 10.49 8.75
C GLU A 306 -6.66 10.27 9.74
N THR A 307 -6.54 9.25 10.58
CA THR A 307 -7.57 8.88 11.54
C THR A 307 -6.93 8.50 12.86
N ILE A 308 -7.68 8.76 13.92
CA ILE A 308 -7.29 8.52 15.30
C ILE A 308 -8.45 7.94 16.11
N SER A 309 -8.12 6.98 16.97
CA SER A 309 -8.99 6.59 18.08
C SER A 309 -8.22 6.77 19.40
N ILE A 310 -8.90 7.30 20.42
CA ILE A 310 -8.35 7.49 21.76
C ILE A 310 -9.09 6.57 22.72
N ARG A 311 -8.37 5.69 23.41
CA ARG A 311 -8.98 4.78 24.39
C ARG A 311 -7.99 4.37 25.47
N GLY A 312 -8.45 4.42 26.73
CA GLY A 312 -7.69 3.90 27.88
C GLY A 312 -6.30 4.53 28.03
N GLY A 313 -6.18 5.84 27.79
CA GLY A 313 -4.91 6.55 27.84
C GLY A 313 -3.97 6.24 26.66
N LYS A 314 -4.47 5.68 25.56
CA LYS A 314 -3.68 5.39 24.35
C LYS A 314 -4.26 6.06 23.12
N ALA A 315 -3.39 6.46 22.21
CA ALA A 315 -3.73 6.88 20.85
C ALA A 315 -3.43 5.75 19.87
N TYR A 316 -4.39 5.48 19.00
CA TYR A 316 -4.28 4.55 17.88
C TYR A 316 -4.35 5.38 16.61
N LEU A 317 -3.25 5.41 15.85
CA LEU A 317 -3.06 6.28 14.70
C LEU A 317 -2.86 5.45 13.46
N THR A 318 -3.43 5.90 12.35
CA THR A 318 -3.13 5.29 11.07
C THR A 318 -3.28 6.28 9.92
N ASN A 319 -2.66 5.91 8.80
CA ASN A 319 -2.73 6.64 7.55
C ASN A 319 -3.39 5.82 6.45
N ARG A 320 -3.68 6.46 5.31
CA ARG A 320 -4.22 5.76 4.14
C ARG A 320 -3.32 4.65 3.62
N ARG A 321 -2.02 4.69 3.96
CA ARG A 321 -0.99 3.74 3.54
C ARG A 321 -0.92 2.49 4.43
N GLY A 322 -1.84 2.35 5.39
CA GLY A 322 -1.93 1.20 6.29
C GLY A 322 -0.86 1.19 7.38
N GLU A 323 -0.10 2.27 7.56
CA GLU A 323 0.83 2.36 8.71
C GLU A 323 0.02 2.57 9.98
N PHE A 324 0.30 1.79 11.01
CA PHE A 324 -0.45 1.79 12.25
C PHE A 324 0.48 1.99 13.44
N TYR A 325 0.10 2.88 14.35
CA TYR A 325 0.89 3.24 15.52
C TYR A 325 0.02 3.21 16.77
N ILE A 326 0.62 2.76 17.87
CA ILE A 326 0.03 2.90 19.20
C ILE A 326 0.97 3.76 20.04
N TYR A 327 0.42 4.82 20.62
CA TYR A 327 1.11 5.67 21.57
C TYR A 327 0.46 5.59 22.95
N ASP A 328 1.29 5.54 23.98
CA ASP A 328 0.89 5.80 25.35
C ASP A 328 0.77 7.32 25.56
N LEU A 329 -0.36 7.73 26.11
CA LEU A 329 -0.71 9.11 26.42
C LEU A 329 -0.87 9.33 27.93
N SER A 330 -0.27 8.48 28.78
CA SER A 330 -0.23 8.69 30.22
C SER A 330 0.37 10.05 30.59
N ASN A 331 1.29 10.57 29.77
CA ASN A 331 1.68 11.98 29.74
C ASN A 331 1.48 12.54 28.31
N PRO A 332 0.43 13.33 28.05
CA PRO A 332 0.17 13.90 26.72
C PRO A 332 1.25 14.87 26.21
N ALA A 333 2.06 15.45 27.09
CA ALA A 333 3.21 16.27 26.70
C ALA A 333 4.42 15.42 26.24
N GLU A 334 4.45 14.14 26.61
CA GLU A 334 5.53 13.19 26.26
C GLU A 334 4.95 11.86 25.77
N PRO A 335 4.27 11.83 24.61
CA PRO A 335 3.68 10.62 24.08
C PRO A 335 4.76 9.57 23.75
N LYS A 336 4.57 8.32 24.18
CA LYS A 336 5.55 7.23 23.97
C LYS A 336 5.03 6.20 22.97
N GLN A 337 5.78 5.94 21.90
CA GLN A 337 5.40 4.90 20.93
C GLN A 337 5.52 3.52 21.57
N LEU A 338 4.41 2.77 21.61
CA LEU A 338 4.36 1.39 22.11
C LEU A 338 4.51 0.37 20.98
N LYS A 339 3.83 0.60 19.85
CA LYS A 339 3.84 -0.33 18.70
C LYS A 339 3.84 0.42 17.39
N ARG A 340 4.46 -0.19 16.37
CA ARG A 340 4.34 0.18 14.96
C ARG A 340 4.16 -1.08 14.12
N ALA A 341 3.14 -1.09 13.28
CA ALA A 341 2.83 -2.17 12.36
C ALA A 341 2.44 -1.63 10.98
N ASP A 342 2.52 -2.48 9.96
CA ASP A 342 2.10 -2.18 8.60
C ASP A 342 0.94 -3.10 8.21
N LEU A 343 -0.18 -2.50 7.85
CA LEU A 343 -1.38 -3.19 7.39
C LEU A 343 -1.39 -3.25 5.85
N PRO A 344 -1.85 -4.37 5.25
CA PRO A 344 -1.76 -4.63 3.82
C PRO A 344 -2.91 -3.99 3.03
N PHE A 345 -3.69 -3.11 3.64
CA PHE A 345 -4.89 -2.50 3.07
C PHE A 345 -4.99 -1.02 3.41
N ASN A 346 -5.78 -0.30 2.62
CA ASN A 346 -6.09 1.10 2.87
C ASN A 346 -6.98 1.24 4.09
N VAL A 347 -6.69 2.20 4.96
CA VAL A 347 -7.50 2.48 6.14
C VAL A 347 -8.22 3.81 5.97
N ARG A 348 -9.55 3.82 6.17
CA ARG A 348 -10.38 5.05 6.16
C ARG A 348 -10.67 5.56 7.57
N ASN A 349 -10.98 4.63 8.47
CA ASN A 349 -11.32 4.93 9.84
C ASN A 349 -11.08 3.69 10.70
N ILE A 350 -10.84 3.91 11.98
CA ILE A 350 -10.66 2.85 12.96
C ILE A 350 -11.47 3.14 14.21
N ASP A 351 -11.91 2.08 14.87
CA ASP A 351 -12.39 2.16 16.23
C ASP A 351 -11.94 0.92 17.02
N ILE A 352 -11.79 1.07 18.32
CA ILE A 352 -11.10 0.10 19.18
C ILE A 352 -12.10 -0.48 20.16
N ALA A 353 -12.12 -1.81 20.32
CA ALA A 353 -12.87 -2.48 21.38
C ALA A 353 -12.03 -3.54 22.08
N LYS A 354 -11.78 -3.34 23.38
CA LYS A 354 -10.92 -4.23 24.20
C LYS A 354 -9.56 -4.44 23.51
N ASN A 355 -9.27 -5.68 23.09
CA ASN A 355 -8.04 -6.06 22.39
C ASN A 355 -8.24 -6.15 20.87
N SER A 356 -9.27 -5.52 20.31
CA SER A 356 -9.55 -5.56 18.87
C SER A 356 -9.58 -4.17 18.23
N ILE A 357 -9.00 -4.07 17.03
CA ILE A 357 -9.16 -2.92 16.13
C ILE A 357 -10.22 -3.30 15.11
N TYR A 358 -11.19 -2.43 14.90
CA TYR A 358 -12.13 -2.51 13.80
C TYR A 358 -11.71 -1.46 12.77
N VAL A 359 -11.47 -1.90 11.55
CA VAL A 359 -10.94 -1.07 10.47
C VAL A 359 -11.96 -0.99 9.35
N ALA A 360 -12.39 0.22 9.03
CA ALA A 360 -13.07 0.51 7.77
C ALA A 360 -12.02 0.54 6.65
N ALA A 361 -11.90 -0.55 5.90
CA ALA A 361 -10.86 -0.75 4.89
C ALA A 361 -11.33 -0.38 3.46
N GLY A 362 -12.24 0.59 3.35
CA GLY A 362 -12.79 1.02 2.07
C GLY A 362 -13.54 -0.10 1.35
N VAL A 363 -13.02 -0.51 0.19
CA VAL A 363 -13.60 -1.57 -0.67
C VAL A 363 -13.35 -2.99 -0.14
N GLU A 364 -12.38 -3.17 0.76
CA GLU A 364 -12.11 -4.47 1.38
C GLU A 364 -13.16 -4.82 2.46
N GLY A 365 -14.00 -3.86 2.84
CA GLY A 365 -15.02 -4.03 3.87
C GLY A 365 -14.48 -3.80 5.27
N LEU A 366 -15.09 -4.47 6.25
CA LEU A 366 -14.74 -4.36 7.67
C LEU A 366 -13.69 -5.42 8.02
N ILE A 367 -12.56 -4.97 8.57
CA ILE A 367 -11.48 -5.86 9.03
C ILE A 367 -11.34 -5.74 10.53
N LYS A 368 -11.33 -6.89 11.22
CA LYS A 368 -11.06 -6.97 12.65
C LYS A 368 -9.63 -7.47 12.87
N LEU A 369 -8.86 -6.75 13.66
CA LEU A 369 -7.49 -7.11 14.04
C LEU A 369 -7.39 -7.36 15.55
N ASP A 370 -6.59 -8.35 15.95
CA ASP A 370 -6.15 -8.57 17.34
C ASP A 370 -4.93 -7.70 17.65
N LEU A 371 -5.10 -6.77 18.60
CA LEU A 371 -4.06 -5.86 19.07
C LEU A 371 -2.86 -6.58 19.70
N THR A 372 -3.08 -7.76 20.26
CA THR A 372 -2.03 -8.53 20.95
C THR A 372 -1.11 -9.24 19.97
N ALA A 373 -1.62 -9.58 18.79
CA ALA A 373 -0.85 -10.21 17.71
C ALA A 373 0.08 -9.22 16.98
N LEU A 374 -0.22 -7.93 16.98
CA LEU A 374 0.62 -6.92 16.33
C LEU A 374 2.02 -6.81 16.99
N PRO A 375 3.10 -6.72 16.18
CA PRO A 375 4.46 -6.60 16.70
C PRO A 375 4.74 -5.20 17.27
N GLU A 376 5.81 -5.08 18.06
CA GLU A 376 6.30 -3.78 18.55
C GLU A 376 6.88 -2.92 17.42
N LYS A 377 7.54 -3.56 16.44
CA LYS A 377 8.16 -2.92 15.28
C LYS A 377 7.80 -3.69 13.99
N PRO A 378 7.78 -3.04 12.82
CA PRO A 378 7.58 -3.72 11.55
C PRO A 378 8.63 -4.80 11.31
N LEU A 379 8.20 -5.89 10.67
CA LEU A 379 9.04 -7.03 10.33
C LEU A 379 10.03 -6.73 9.18
N VAL A 380 9.72 -5.73 8.36
CA VAL A 380 10.55 -5.29 7.24
C VAL A 380 10.96 -3.84 7.39
N ALA A 381 12.18 -3.55 6.98
CA ALA A 381 12.70 -2.19 6.91
C ALA A 381 12.22 -1.53 5.61
N SER A 382 11.70 -0.30 5.70
CA SER A 382 11.37 0.52 4.54
C SER A 382 11.90 1.94 4.70
N LEU A 383 12.49 2.47 3.63
CA LEU A 383 12.85 3.88 3.50
C LEU A 383 11.68 4.63 2.85
N ARG A 384 11.08 5.53 3.61
CA ARG A 384 9.95 6.35 3.15
C ARG A 384 10.40 7.44 2.19
N LEU A 385 9.58 7.66 1.19
CA LEU A 385 9.71 8.76 0.24
C LEU A 385 8.39 9.56 0.20
N SER A 386 8.48 10.82 -0.24
CA SER A 386 7.36 11.76 -0.28
C SER A 386 6.23 11.35 -1.25
N SER A 387 6.49 10.43 -2.18
CA SER A 387 5.55 9.98 -3.21
C SER A 387 5.86 8.54 -3.62
N ASP A 388 4.98 7.92 -4.43
CA ASP A 388 5.10 6.54 -4.89
C ASP A 388 6.44 6.32 -5.60
N LEU A 389 7.27 5.40 -5.10
CA LEU A 389 8.50 5.00 -5.78
C LEU A 389 8.14 4.19 -7.03
N LYS A 390 8.58 4.66 -8.20
CA LYS A 390 8.26 4.07 -9.51
C LYS A 390 9.41 3.26 -10.08
N GLN A 391 10.64 3.73 -9.93
CA GLN A 391 11.80 3.05 -10.46
C GLN A 391 13.00 3.20 -9.53
N VAL A 392 13.83 2.17 -9.49
CA VAL A 392 15.10 2.15 -8.76
C VAL A 392 16.19 1.75 -9.73
N ILE A 393 17.24 2.57 -9.83
CA ILE A 393 18.47 2.19 -10.51
C ILE A 393 19.53 1.93 -9.46
N GLU A 394 20.17 0.77 -9.54
CA GLU A 394 21.29 0.40 -8.71
C GLU A 394 22.61 0.58 -9.48
N ASP A 395 23.54 1.32 -8.88
CA ASP A 395 24.96 1.44 -9.29
C ASP A 395 25.85 0.92 -8.16
N SER A 396 27.15 0.72 -8.33
CA SER A 396 28.09 0.15 -7.34
C SER A 396 27.84 0.62 -5.89
N GLU A 397 27.83 1.93 -5.62
CA GLU A 397 27.70 2.52 -4.27
C GLU A 397 26.33 3.18 -3.97
N TYR A 398 25.50 3.43 -4.98
CA TYR A 398 24.30 4.27 -4.85
C TYR A 398 23.05 3.63 -5.44
N PHE A 399 21.90 4.08 -4.93
CA PHE A 399 20.59 3.92 -5.54
C PHE A 399 20.07 5.28 -6.01
N TYR A 400 19.46 5.28 -7.19
CA TYR A 400 18.74 6.42 -7.75
C TYR A 400 17.25 6.08 -7.75
N LEU A 401 16.46 6.87 -7.03
CA LEU A 401 15.07 6.59 -6.70
C LEU A 401 14.18 7.64 -7.34
N ALA A 402 13.36 7.25 -8.31
CA ALA A 402 12.44 8.17 -9.00
C ALA A 402 11.01 7.92 -8.54
N THR A 403 10.36 8.97 -8.01
CA THR A 403 8.97 8.90 -7.56
C THR A 403 7.99 9.36 -8.64
N LYS A 404 6.71 9.04 -8.45
CA LYS A 404 5.62 9.45 -9.35
C LYS A 404 5.48 10.97 -9.45
N GLU A 405 5.61 11.64 -8.31
CA GLU A 405 5.40 13.08 -8.17
C GLU A 405 6.69 13.73 -7.66
N HIS A 406 7.31 14.54 -8.52
CA HIS A 406 8.29 15.58 -8.19
C HIS A 406 9.53 15.19 -7.38
N GLY A 407 9.93 13.92 -7.31
CA GLY A 407 11.08 13.48 -6.51
C GLY A 407 12.07 12.59 -7.25
N LEU A 408 13.31 13.05 -7.35
CA LEU A 408 14.49 12.21 -7.57
C LEU A 408 15.33 12.21 -6.28
N PHE A 409 15.64 11.03 -5.76
CA PHE A 409 16.48 10.87 -4.56
C PHE A 409 17.71 10.05 -4.88
N ILE A 410 18.84 10.45 -4.32
CA ILE A 410 20.09 9.67 -4.37
C ILE A 410 20.35 9.13 -2.97
N ALA A 411 20.48 7.82 -2.86
CA ALA A 411 20.71 7.14 -1.60
C ALA A 411 21.99 6.32 -1.65
N ARG A 412 22.85 6.47 -0.64
CA ARG A 412 24.07 5.68 -0.48
C ARG A 412 23.70 4.31 0.08
N LYS A 413 24.26 3.24 -0.52
CA LYS A 413 24.09 1.87 -0.04
C LYS A 413 24.71 1.66 1.34
N ASP A 414 24.20 0.68 2.07
CA ASP A 414 24.87 0.10 3.24
C ASP A 414 25.29 -1.33 2.88
N ASP A 415 26.60 -1.58 2.88
CA ASP A 415 27.19 -2.88 2.51
C ASP A 415 26.87 -3.98 3.53
N ARG A 416 26.32 -3.64 4.70
CA ARG A 416 25.89 -4.58 5.73
C ARG A 416 24.44 -5.03 5.55
N GLY A 417 23.79 -4.67 4.44
CA GLY A 417 22.42 -5.06 4.13
C GLY A 417 21.35 -4.26 4.89
N ALA A 418 21.71 -3.11 5.48
CA ALA A 418 20.75 -2.17 6.05
C ALA A 418 20.07 -1.31 4.97
N LEU A 419 19.05 -0.54 5.37
CA LEU A 419 18.42 0.44 4.47
C LEU A 419 19.44 1.49 4.01
N PRO A 420 19.37 1.91 2.73
CA PRO A 420 20.24 2.97 2.25
C PRO A 420 19.88 4.32 2.88
N THR A 421 20.86 5.22 2.93
CA THR A 421 20.70 6.58 3.48
C THR A 421 20.54 7.58 2.34
N ILE A 422 19.47 8.39 2.36
CA ILE A 422 19.30 9.49 1.40
C ILE A 422 20.38 10.53 1.66
N ILE A 423 21.14 10.89 0.62
CA ILE A 423 22.21 11.89 0.69
C ILE A 423 21.86 13.18 -0.04
N SER A 424 20.94 13.13 -1.00
CA SER A 424 20.45 14.29 -1.73
C SER A 424 19.10 14.01 -2.38
N SER A 425 18.42 15.09 -2.76
CA SER A 425 17.20 15.04 -3.56
C SER A 425 17.13 16.23 -4.51
N LEU A 426 16.39 16.06 -5.59
CA LEU A 426 16.12 17.07 -6.60
C LEU A 426 14.64 16.98 -6.99
N PRO A 427 13.98 18.11 -7.33
CA PRO A 427 12.69 18.06 -7.99
C PRO A 427 12.75 17.22 -9.27
N GLY A 428 11.97 16.14 -9.32
CA GLY A 428 11.82 15.30 -10.50
C GLY A 428 10.75 15.83 -11.48
N PRO A 429 10.70 15.31 -12.72
CA PRO A 429 9.73 15.75 -13.71
C PRO A 429 8.31 15.28 -13.37
N ASN A 430 7.30 16.10 -13.69
CA ASN A 430 5.91 15.78 -13.40
C ASN A 430 5.41 14.60 -14.26
N ARG A 431 4.69 13.65 -13.66
CA ARG A 431 4.29 12.38 -14.30
C ARG A 431 5.48 11.62 -14.89
N PHE A 432 6.44 11.34 -14.04
CA PHE A 432 7.58 10.45 -14.31
C PHE A 432 7.13 9.14 -14.97
N ARG A 433 7.90 8.68 -15.96
CA ARG A 433 7.64 7.45 -16.72
C ARG A 433 8.78 6.44 -16.62
N ALA A 434 10.01 6.88 -16.89
CA ALA A 434 11.19 6.04 -16.82
C ALA A 434 12.47 6.88 -16.67
N MET A 435 13.53 6.25 -16.20
CA MET A 435 14.86 6.79 -16.00
C MET A 435 15.90 5.76 -16.46
N VAL A 436 17.00 6.25 -17.02
CA VAL A 436 18.23 5.47 -17.21
C VAL A 436 19.45 6.26 -16.76
N LYS A 437 20.53 5.55 -16.42
CA LYS A 437 21.82 6.13 -16.03
C LYS A 437 22.86 5.82 -17.11
N SER A 438 23.54 6.85 -17.61
CA SER A 438 24.73 6.71 -18.46
C SER A 438 25.86 7.57 -17.90
N GLY A 439 26.94 6.93 -17.47
CA GLY A 439 28.05 7.61 -16.78
C GLY A 439 27.58 8.35 -15.52
N ASP A 440 27.92 9.64 -15.44
CA ASP A 440 27.51 10.57 -14.38
C ASP A 440 26.24 11.36 -14.75
N TYR A 441 25.39 10.84 -15.65
CA TYR A 441 24.13 11.48 -16.02
C TYR A 441 22.94 10.53 -15.84
N LEU A 442 21.83 11.10 -15.37
CA LEU A 442 20.52 10.47 -15.39
C LEU A 442 19.65 11.13 -16.46
N TYR A 443 18.95 10.29 -17.21
CA TYR A 443 18.03 10.70 -18.26
C TYR A 443 16.64 10.26 -17.83
N LEU A 444 15.77 11.23 -17.52
CA LEU A 444 14.43 11.00 -17.01
C LEU A 444 13.42 11.44 -18.07
N ILE A 445 12.40 10.63 -18.30
CA ILE A 445 11.31 11.02 -19.19
C ILE A 445 10.00 11.16 -18.41
N SER A 446 9.15 12.05 -18.92
CA SER A 446 7.80 12.23 -18.42
C SER A 446 6.79 12.42 -19.54
N SER A 447 5.51 12.23 -19.20
CA SER A 447 4.43 12.42 -20.17
C SER A 447 4.15 13.89 -20.53
N ILE A 448 4.63 14.85 -19.73
CA ILE A 448 4.30 16.28 -19.89
C ILE A 448 5.53 17.12 -20.27
N GLU A 449 6.68 16.85 -19.66
CA GLU A 449 7.89 17.67 -19.76
C GLU A 449 8.92 17.11 -20.76
N GLY A 450 8.70 15.91 -21.32
CA GLY A 450 9.62 15.29 -22.27
C GLY A 450 10.82 14.64 -21.57
N LEU A 451 12.03 14.82 -22.12
CA LEU A 451 13.29 14.32 -21.55
C LEU A 451 13.95 15.39 -20.67
N THR A 452 14.42 15.01 -19.49
CA THR A 452 15.22 15.83 -18.58
C THR A 452 16.55 15.14 -18.30
N VAL A 453 17.65 15.88 -18.37
CA VAL A 453 19.00 15.39 -18.10
C VAL A 453 19.51 15.97 -16.79
N VAL A 454 19.99 15.10 -15.91
CA VAL A 454 20.50 15.43 -14.59
C VAL A 454 21.95 15.00 -14.49
N ASP A 455 22.83 15.94 -14.16
CA ASP A 455 24.22 15.67 -13.80
C ASP A 455 24.28 15.20 -12.34
N ILE A 456 24.91 14.06 -12.14
CA ILE A 456 25.11 13.40 -10.85
C ILE A 456 26.60 13.16 -10.56
N SER A 457 27.51 13.91 -11.20
CA SER A 457 28.95 13.87 -10.90
C SER A 457 29.21 14.18 -9.42
N ASP A 458 28.59 15.25 -8.90
CA ASP A 458 28.43 15.46 -7.45
C ASP A 458 27.08 14.92 -6.96
N ARG A 459 27.12 13.73 -6.39
CA ARG A 459 25.93 13.01 -5.89
C ARG A 459 25.26 13.69 -4.69
N LYS A 460 25.93 14.63 -4.02
CA LYS A 460 25.33 15.44 -2.95
C LYS A 460 24.62 16.67 -3.49
N HIS A 461 24.98 17.12 -4.70
CA HIS A 461 24.42 18.31 -5.34
C HIS A 461 24.06 18.00 -6.81
N PRO A 462 23.12 17.07 -7.07
CA PRO A 462 22.69 16.79 -8.43
C PRO A 462 22.01 18.02 -9.06
N VAL A 463 22.22 18.24 -10.35
CA VAL A 463 21.68 19.43 -11.06
C VAL A 463 21.03 19.07 -12.39
N ASN A 464 19.90 19.71 -12.69
CA ASN A 464 19.30 19.66 -14.03
C ASN A 464 20.18 20.44 -15.00
N VAL A 465 20.67 19.80 -16.08
CA VAL A 465 21.58 20.44 -17.04
C VAL A 465 20.94 20.74 -18.39
N SER A 466 19.98 19.93 -18.84
CA SER A 466 19.28 20.15 -20.11
C SER A 466 17.92 19.46 -20.15
N SER A 467 17.08 19.80 -21.13
CA SER A 467 15.83 19.11 -21.41
C SER A 467 15.48 19.12 -22.90
N LEU A 468 14.74 18.10 -23.35
CA LEU A 468 14.06 18.09 -24.64
C LEU A 468 12.56 18.04 -24.43
N ASN A 469 11.91 19.18 -24.67
CA ASN A 469 10.49 19.36 -24.39
C ASN A 469 9.57 18.90 -25.55
N ASP A 470 10.14 18.53 -26.70
CA ASP A 470 9.44 17.99 -27.88
C ASP A 470 10.25 16.79 -28.43
N PRO A 471 9.64 15.60 -28.59
CA PRO A 471 8.22 15.30 -28.36
C PRO A 471 7.86 15.06 -26.91
N LYS A 472 6.63 15.46 -26.58
CA LYS A 472 5.96 15.12 -25.33
C LYS A 472 5.37 13.71 -25.38
N ASP A 473 4.77 13.28 -24.28
CA ASP A 473 4.16 11.95 -24.13
C ASP A 473 5.13 10.78 -24.41
N LEU A 474 6.29 10.83 -23.76
CA LEU A 474 7.26 9.75 -23.79
C LEU A 474 6.83 8.62 -22.82
N GLN A 475 6.95 7.36 -23.25
CA GLN A 475 6.41 6.22 -22.50
C GLN A 475 7.49 5.41 -21.77
N ASP A 476 8.63 5.19 -22.42
CA ASP A 476 9.76 4.42 -21.89
C ASP A 476 11.07 4.79 -22.60
N LEU A 477 12.22 4.57 -21.95
CA LEU A 477 13.54 4.76 -22.56
C LEU A 477 14.55 3.69 -22.16
N THR A 478 15.52 3.50 -23.04
CA THR A 478 16.71 2.67 -22.86
C THR A 478 17.88 3.40 -23.52
N PHE A 479 19.11 2.95 -23.27
CA PHE A 479 20.28 3.56 -23.89
C PHE A 479 21.29 2.52 -24.29
N ARG A 480 22.02 2.84 -25.35
CA ARG A 480 23.18 2.09 -25.79
C ARG A 480 24.24 3.06 -26.26
N ASP A 481 25.46 2.87 -25.78
CA ASP A 481 26.60 3.75 -26.06
C ASP A 481 26.23 5.21 -25.76
N GLN A 482 26.33 6.10 -26.75
CA GLN A 482 25.97 7.51 -26.65
C GLN A 482 24.58 7.83 -27.22
N HIS A 483 23.66 6.87 -27.26
CA HIS A 483 22.31 7.08 -27.79
C HIS A 483 21.22 6.58 -26.85
N LEU A 484 20.22 7.42 -26.58
CA LEU A 484 18.94 7.00 -26.01
C LEU A 484 18.02 6.52 -27.13
N TYR A 485 17.24 5.50 -26.82
CA TYR A 485 16.11 5.07 -27.62
C TYR A 485 14.85 5.26 -26.81
N ILE A 486 13.88 5.99 -27.35
CA ILE A 486 12.72 6.47 -26.60
C ILE A 486 11.44 6.10 -27.34
N ALA A 487 10.52 5.40 -26.65
CA ALA A 487 9.17 5.20 -27.14
C ALA A 487 8.34 6.47 -26.92
N SER A 488 7.85 7.07 -28.00
CA SER A 488 6.97 8.24 -27.97
C SER A 488 5.53 7.85 -28.31
N GLY A 489 4.58 8.28 -27.47
CA GLY A 489 3.14 8.13 -27.68
C GLY A 489 2.63 8.78 -28.98
N THR A 490 3.46 9.61 -29.63
CA THR A 490 3.22 10.14 -30.99
C THR A 490 3.33 9.09 -32.10
N GLY A 491 3.67 7.84 -31.78
CA GLY A 491 3.77 6.73 -32.74
C GLY A 491 5.17 6.58 -33.35
N LYS A 492 6.22 6.87 -32.57
CA LYS A 492 7.62 6.80 -33.02
C LYS A 492 8.51 6.17 -31.96
N LEU A 493 9.49 5.40 -32.41
CA LEU A 493 10.74 5.18 -31.69
C LEU A 493 11.72 6.29 -32.09
N LEU A 494 12.30 6.98 -31.13
CA LEU A 494 13.26 8.06 -31.35
C LEU A 494 14.65 7.59 -30.96
N ALA A 495 15.66 7.97 -31.74
CA ALA A 495 17.06 7.83 -31.37
C ALA A 495 17.63 9.23 -31.06
N VAL A 496 18.15 9.41 -29.84
CA VAL A 496 18.67 10.70 -29.35
C VAL A 496 20.14 10.52 -29.01
N ASN A 497 21.00 11.27 -29.69
CA ASN A 497 22.41 11.36 -29.37
C ASN A 497 22.59 12.13 -28.05
N ILE A 498 23.36 11.54 -27.13
CA ILE A 498 23.68 12.07 -25.80
C ILE A 498 25.20 12.14 -25.58
N ALA A 499 25.99 12.24 -26.66
CA ALA A 499 27.42 12.48 -26.59
C ALA A 499 27.74 13.82 -25.89
N ASP A 500 26.89 14.82 -26.09
CA ASP A 500 26.85 16.04 -25.28
C ASP A 500 25.56 16.04 -24.41
N PRO A 501 25.66 15.76 -23.10
CA PRO A 501 24.52 15.73 -22.20
C PRO A 501 23.82 17.09 -22.03
N VAL A 502 24.49 18.21 -22.34
CA VAL A 502 23.85 19.54 -22.26
C VAL A 502 23.08 19.90 -23.54
N ASP A 503 23.33 19.19 -24.64
CA ASP A 503 22.65 19.36 -25.92
C ASP A 503 22.29 18.00 -26.55
N PRO A 504 21.34 17.24 -25.96
CA PRO A 504 20.87 15.99 -26.55
C PRO A 504 20.14 16.25 -27.87
N VAL A 505 20.44 15.48 -28.93
CA VAL A 505 19.89 15.74 -30.28
C VAL A 505 19.18 14.51 -30.84
N ILE A 506 17.96 14.67 -31.35
CA ILE A 506 17.26 13.61 -32.09
C ILE A 506 17.97 13.39 -33.43
N VAL A 507 18.59 12.22 -33.60
CA VAL A 507 19.37 11.88 -34.81
C VAL A 507 18.63 10.93 -35.75
N GLY A 508 17.60 10.23 -35.27
CA GLY A 508 16.85 9.25 -36.04
C GLY A 508 15.48 8.97 -35.45
N HIS A 509 14.58 8.42 -36.27
CA HIS A 509 13.30 7.92 -35.81
C HIS A 509 12.81 6.77 -36.68
N LEU A 510 11.94 5.94 -36.11
CA LEU A 510 11.20 4.89 -36.81
C LEU A 510 9.74 4.97 -36.40
N LYS A 511 8.83 4.80 -37.36
CA LYS A 511 7.40 4.77 -37.08
C LYS A 511 7.04 3.44 -36.42
N VAL A 512 6.57 3.49 -35.18
CA VAL A 512 6.07 2.33 -34.43
C VAL A 512 4.69 2.72 -33.91
N PRO A 513 3.59 2.05 -34.31
CA PRO A 513 2.26 2.42 -33.83
C PRO A 513 2.14 2.28 -32.32
N GLU A 514 1.71 3.32 -31.60
CA GLU A 514 1.48 3.32 -30.14
C GLU A 514 2.53 2.52 -29.33
N PRO A 515 3.80 2.95 -29.31
CA PRO A 515 4.85 2.25 -28.59
C PRO A 515 4.72 2.54 -27.08
N TRP A 516 4.90 1.51 -26.25
CA TRP A 516 4.68 1.59 -24.80
C TRP A 516 5.94 1.29 -23.99
N ARG A 517 6.44 0.06 -24.06
CA ARG A 517 7.60 -0.41 -23.27
C ARG A 517 8.72 -0.82 -24.18
N ILE A 518 9.95 -0.58 -23.74
CA ILE A 518 11.12 -0.92 -24.54
C ILE A 518 12.14 -1.68 -23.72
N ALA A 519 12.85 -2.59 -24.38
CA ALA A 519 13.97 -3.31 -23.81
C ALA A 519 15.10 -3.43 -24.82
N LEU A 520 16.33 -3.48 -24.32
CA LEU A 520 17.54 -3.56 -25.13
C LEU A 520 18.18 -4.93 -24.97
N ALA A 521 18.63 -5.53 -26.07
CA ALA A 521 19.61 -6.61 -26.05
C ALA A 521 20.59 -6.46 -27.23
N GLY A 522 21.87 -6.29 -26.93
CA GLY A 522 22.90 -6.04 -27.95
C GLY A 522 22.53 -4.86 -28.84
N ASN A 523 22.49 -5.07 -30.16
CA ASN A 523 22.13 -4.06 -31.16
C ASN A 523 20.63 -4.03 -31.49
N ARG A 524 19.78 -4.59 -30.62
CA ARG A 524 18.34 -4.65 -30.82
C ARG A 524 17.59 -3.90 -29.74
N VAL A 525 16.58 -3.15 -30.17
CA VAL A 525 15.53 -2.64 -29.29
C VAL A 525 14.24 -3.38 -29.59
N TYR A 526 13.64 -3.90 -28.54
CA TYR A 526 12.33 -4.54 -28.56
C TYR A 526 11.31 -3.53 -28.06
N VAL A 527 10.23 -3.33 -28.81
CA VAL A 527 9.20 -2.33 -28.47
C VAL A 527 7.84 -2.99 -28.43
N SER A 528 7.17 -2.91 -27.28
CA SER A 528 5.76 -3.31 -27.19
C SER A 528 4.86 -2.23 -27.79
N SER A 529 3.88 -2.66 -28.58
CA SER A 529 2.89 -1.81 -29.22
C SER A 529 1.49 -2.31 -28.93
N SER A 530 0.61 -1.41 -28.47
CA SER A 530 -0.81 -1.74 -28.24
C SER A 530 -1.58 -2.13 -29.49
N LYS A 531 -1.08 -1.76 -30.67
CA LYS A 531 -1.74 -2.03 -31.96
C LYS A 531 -1.09 -3.15 -32.76
N SER A 532 0.21 -3.39 -32.59
CA SER A 532 0.97 -4.26 -33.50
C SER A 532 1.87 -5.30 -32.81
N GLY A 533 1.79 -5.45 -31.48
CA GLY A 533 2.48 -6.52 -30.76
C GLY A 533 3.92 -6.17 -30.39
N LEU A 534 4.85 -7.12 -30.49
CA LEU A 534 6.27 -6.89 -30.19
C LEU A 534 7.04 -6.59 -31.48
N HIS A 535 7.67 -5.43 -31.56
CA HIS A 535 8.55 -5.04 -32.66
C HIS A 535 10.01 -5.35 -32.31
N VAL A 536 10.77 -5.87 -33.28
CA VAL A 536 12.22 -6.10 -33.17
C VAL A 536 12.93 -5.13 -34.11
N ILE A 537 13.74 -4.24 -33.56
CA ILE A 537 14.31 -3.11 -34.30
C ILE A 537 15.83 -3.15 -34.20
N ASP A 538 16.50 -3.10 -35.36
CA ASP A 538 17.94 -2.89 -35.45
C ASP A 538 18.28 -1.43 -35.17
N ILE A 539 19.19 -1.22 -34.23
CA ILE A 539 19.72 0.08 -33.86
C ILE A 539 21.23 0.20 -34.10
N SER A 540 21.80 -0.65 -34.96
CA SER A 540 23.22 -0.60 -35.35
C SER A 540 23.58 0.73 -36.02
N THR A 541 22.62 1.38 -36.67
CA THR A 541 22.75 2.75 -37.21
C THR A 541 21.74 3.68 -36.51
N PRO A 542 22.13 4.42 -35.47
CA PRO A 542 21.20 5.21 -34.65
C PRO A 542 20.39 6.26 -35.44
N SER A 543 20.96 6.82 -36.51
CA SER A 543 20.27 7.79 -37.37
C SER A 543 19.21 7.16 -38.28
N ALA A 544 19.25 5.84 -38.46
CA ALA A 544 18.35 5.09 -39.35
C ALA A 544 17.99 3.73 -38.72
N PRO A 545 17.23 3.71 -37.61
CA PRO A 545 16.74 2.47 -37.02
C PRO A 545 15.78 1.74 -37.97
N VAL A 546 15.88 0.42 -38.04
CA VAL A 546 15.12 -0.41 -39.00
C VAL A 546 14.35 -1.51 -38.28
N GLU A 547 13.06 -1.65 -38.56
CA GLU A 547 12.27 -2.81 -38.10
C GLU A 547 12.72 -4.06 -38.86
N ILE A 548 13.21 -5.06 -38.13
CA ILE A 548 13.59 -6.37 -38.69
C ILE A 548 12.34 -7.23 -38.84
N SER A 549 11.57 -7.31 -37.77
CA SER A 549 10.43 -8.20 -37.67
C SER A 549 9.44 -7.73 -36.61
N ARG A 550 8.30 -8.42 -36.53
CA ARG A 550 7.29 -8.21 -35.51
C ARG A 550 6.60 -9.52 -35.14
N CYS A 551 6.28 -9.66 -33.87
CA CYS A 551 5.41 -10.72 -33.36
C CYS A 551 4.04 -10.12 -33.04
N PRO A 552 3.00 -10.37 -33.87
CA PRO A 552 1.65 -9.92 -33.54
C PRO A 552 1.14 -10.64 -32.30
N LEU A 553 0.39 -9.93 -31.46
CA LEU A 553 -0.37 -10.58 -30.40
C LEU A 553 -1.63 -11.24 -30.98
N PRO A 554 -2.10 -12.35 -30.39
CA PRO A 554 -3.21 -13.11 -30.95
C PRO A 554 -4.52 -12.32 -30.98
N TRP A 555 -4.68 -11.26 -30.18
CA TRP A 555 -5.92 -10.47 -30.06
C TRP A 555 -5.61 -8.95 -30.03
N PRO A 556 -6.49 -8.10 -30.60
CA PRO A 556 -6.36 -6.64 -30.53
C PRO A 556 -6.72 -6.15 -29.11
N LEU A 557 -5.73 -5.70 -28.34
CA LEU A 557 -5.94 -5.18 -26.99
C LEU A 557 -5.99 -3.64 -27.03
N GLN A 558 -7.14 -3.05 -26.67
CA GLN A 558 -7.17 -1.67 -26.15
C GLN A 558 -6.33 -1.52 -24.84
N GLU A 559 -5.80 -2.63 -24.32
CA GLU A 559 -5.28 -2.81 -22.96
C GLU A 559 -3.76 -2.91 -22.82
N LEU A 560 -3.01 -3.02 -23.92
CA LEU A 560 -1.55 -2.78 -23.88
C LEU A 560 -1.23 -1.32 -23.53
N ALA A 561 -2.25 -0.44 -23.58
CA ALA A 561 -2.26 0.87 -22.93
C ALA A 561 -2.07 0.81 -21.40
N ARG A 562 -1.95 -0.39 -20.83
CA ARG A 562 -1.61 -0.68 -19.44
C ARG A 562 -0.45 -1.68 -19.33
N SER A 563 0.36 -1.87 -20.37
CA SER A 563 1.62 -2.62 -20.21
C SER A 563 2.60 -1.80 -19.38
N HIS A 564 3.24 -2.43 -18.41
CA HIS A 564 4.01 -1.70 -17.39
C HIS A 564 5.52 -1.90 -17.48
N ARG A 565 5.99 -3.05 -17.98
CA ARG A 565 7.43 -3.29 -18.19
C ARG A 565 7.72 -4.38 -19.24
N LEU A 566 8.80 -4.19 -19.99
CA LEU A 566 9.38 -5.16 -20.91
C LEU A 566 10.84 -5.40 -20.50
N VAL A 567 11.26 -6.65 -20.40
CA VAL A 567 12.64 -7.03 -20.08
C VAL A 567 13.11 -8.11 -21.04
N VAL A 568 14.38 -8.07 -21.44
CA VAL A 568 15.01 -9.12 -22.25
C VAL A 568 16.09 -9.79 -21.42
N SER A 569 16.09 -11.12 -21.41
CA SER A 569 17.13 -11.93 -20.78
C SER A 569 17.45 -13.12 -21.67
N GLY A 570 18.70 -13.21 -22.15
CA GLY A 570 19.11 -14.19 -23.14
C GLY A 570 18.24 -14.09 -24.40
N GLU A 571 17.65 -15.22 -24.81
CA GLU A 571 16.83 -15.36 -26.01
C GLU A 571 15.33 -15.18 -25.73
N THR A 572 14.95 -14.50 -24.64
CA THR A 572 13.54 -14.33 -24.26
C THR A 572 13.22 -12.91 -23.85
N ALA A 573 12.13 -12.37 -24.40
CA ALA A 573 11.54 -11.11 -23.98
C ALA A 573 10.31 -11.36 -23.10
N TYR A 574 10.22 -10.67 -21.97
CA TYR A 574 9.20 -10.82 -20.93
C TYR A 574 8.38 -9.54 -20.84
N LEU A 575 7.08 -9.62 -21.09
CA LEU A 575 6.17 -8.47 -21.09
C LEU A 575 5.13 -8.60 -19.99
N ALA A 576 5.11 -7.64 -19.07
CA ALA A 576 4.05 -7.46 -18.10
C ALA A 576 2.81 -6.82 -18.76
N ALA A 577 1.72 -7.59 -18.88
CA ALA A 577 0.46 -7.18 -19.53
C ALA A 577 -0.69 -7.01 -18.51
N GLY A 578 -1.53 -5.99 -18.76
CA GLY A 578 -2.49 -5.41 -17.79
C GLY A 578 -3.64 -6.28 -17.27
N GLU A 579 -3.90 -7.46 -17.83
CA GLU A 579 -4.95 -8.40 -17.38
C GLU A 579 -4.35 -9.58 -16.59
N ALA A 580 -3.38 -9.31 -15.73
CA ALA A 580 -2.73 -10.36 -14.96
C ALA A 580 -2.03 -11.41 -15.84
N LYS A 581 -1.41 -10.97 -16.94
CA LYS A 581 -0.68 -11.85 -17.86
C LYS A 581 0.78 -11.46 -17.95
N LEU A 582 1.65 -12.46 -17.94
CA LEU A 582 3.06 -12.34 -18.29
C LEU A 582 3.27 -13.08 -19.62
N ILE A 583 3.63 -12.34 -20.67
CA ILE A 583 3.84 -12.89 -22.02
C ILE A 583 5.34 -13.07 -22.25
N LEU A 584 5.72 -14.25 -22.72
CA LEU A 584 7.09 -14.58 -23.08
C LEU A 584 7.19 -14.75 -24.57
N PHE A 585 8.14 -14.04 -25.17
CA PHE A 585 8.47 -14.16 -26.58
C PHE A 585 9.84 -14.83 -26.70
N ASN A 586 9.91 -15.91 -27.47
CA ASN A 586 11.17 -16.44 -27.93
C ASN A 586 11.69 -15.53 -29.04
N ILE A 587 12.89 -14.99 -28.83
CA ILE A 587 13.57 -14.05 -29.71
C ILE A 587 14.94 -14.59 -30.18
N ALA A 588 15.16 -15.90 -30.09
CA ALA A 588 16.38 -16.55 -30.57
C ALA A 588 16.59 -16.31 -32.08
N ASP A 589 15.50 -16.38 -32.86
CA ASP A 589 15.46 -15.88 -34.22
C ASP A 589 14.77 -14.51 -34.25
N GLU A 590 15.59 -13.47 -34.31
CA GLU A 590 15.14 -12.08 -34.35
C GLU A 590 14.32 -11.75 -35.61
N ASN A 591 14.38 -12.56 -36.67
CA ASN A 591 13.59 -12.36 -37.88
C ASN A 591 12.17 -12.95 -37.76
N ASN A 592 11.99 -13.87 -36.82
CA ASN A 592 10.72 -14.56 -36.58
C ASN A 592 10.48 -14.78 -35.08
N PRO A 593 10.30 -13.70 -34.30
CA PRO A 593 9.95 -13.82 -32.90
C PRO A 593 8.58 -14.45 -32.74
N VAL A 594 8.46 -15.38 -31.78
CA VAL A 594 7.19 -16.10 -31.52
C VAL A 594 6.81 -16.03 -30.05
N ILE A 595 5.52 -16.09 -29.77
CA ILE A 595 5.04 -16.23 -28.39
C ILE A 595 5.38 -17.65 -27.92
N GLU A 596 6.30 -17.74 -26.96
CA GLU A 596 6.68 -18.99 -26.33
C GLU A 596 5.63 -19.42 -25.30
N ASN A 597 5.14 -18.48 -24.49
CA ASN A 597 4.22 -18.76 -23.40
C ASN A 597 3.41 -17.53 -22.98
N ILE A 598 2.21 -17.76 -22.43
CA ILE A 598 1.39 -16.74 -21.76
C ILE A 598 1.02 -17.29 -20.39
N ILE A 599 1.54 -16.65 -19.35
CA ILE A 599 1.34 -17.06 -17.97
C ILE A 599 0.31 -16.15 -17.35
N GLU A 600 -0.82 -16.71 -16.94
CA GLU A 600 -1.79 -16.03 -16.10
C GLU A 600 -1.29 -15.99 -14.66
N VAL A 601 -1.36 -14.81 -14.07
CA VAL A 601 -1.14 -14.58 -12.65
C VAL A 601 -2.44 -14.04 -12.05
N ASP A 602 -2.52 -13.96 -10.74
CA ASP A 602 -3.79 -13.68 -10.05
C ASP A 602 -4.22 -12.21 -10.06
N ASP A 603 -3.37 -11.30 -10.56
CA ASP A 603 -3.59 -9.86 -10.52
C ASP A 603 -2.72 -9.11 -11.54
N GLU A 604 -3.11 -7.90 -11.91
CA GLU A 604 -2.44 -7.06 -12.93
C GLU A 604 -0.93 -6.95 -12.67
N VAL A 605 -0.12 -7.45 -13.61
CA VAL A 605 1.34 -7.41 -13.53
C VAL A 605 1.83 -6.00 -13.81
N ILE A 606 2.52 -5.39 -12.86
CA ILE A 606 3.09 -4.04 -12.96
C ILE A 606 4.58 -4.07 -13.28
N SER A 607 5.30 -5.12 -12.91
CA SER A 607 6.72 -5.21 -13.22
C SER A 607 7.15 -6.65 -13.42
N VAL A 608 8.19 -6.83 -14.21
CA VAL A 608 8.89 -8.10 -14.34
C VAL A 608 10.39 -7.85 -14.17
N SER A 609 11.05 -8.70 -13.40
CA SER A 609 12.51 -8.75 -13.26
C SER A 609 12.98 -10.17 -13.50
N VAL A 610 14.09 -10.32 -14.23
CA VAL A 610 14.66 -11.62 -14.55
C VAL A 610 16.12 -11.63 -14.13
N LYS A 611 16.53 -12.67 -13.39
CA LYS A 611 17.92 -12.89 -13.01
C LYS A 611 18.23 -14.38 -13.10
N GLU A 612 19.19 -14.70 -13.97
CA GLU A 612 19.49 -16.09 -14.33
C GLU A 612 18.20 -16.80 -14.79
N GLU A 613 17.84 -17.91 -14.15
CA GLU A 613 16.65 -18.69 -14.44
C GLU A 613 15.39 -18.20 -13.71
N ASN A 614 15.51 -17.20 -12.83
CA ASN A 614 14.40 -16.72 -12.00
C ASN A 614 13.68 -15.54 -12.64
N ILE A 615 12.36 -15.63 -12.65
CA ILE A 615 11.44 -14.62 -13.19
C ILE A 615 10.54 -14.15 -12.05
N TYR A 616 10.54 -12.86 -11.79
CA TYR A 616 9.81 -12.21 -10.70
C TYR A 616 8.78 -11.26 -11.29
N ALA A 617 7.50 -11.56 -11.12
CA ALA A 617 6.40 -10.72 -11.58
C ALA A 617 5.70 -10.06 -10.40
N THR A 618 5.63 -8.73 -10.37
CA THR A 618 4.94 -7.98 -9.30
C THR A 618 3.58 -7.49 -9.75
N SER A 619 2.63 -7.38 -8.82
CA SER A 619 1.25 -7.02 -9.12
C SER A 619 0.77 -5.72 -8.46
N ARG A 620 -0.34 -5.17 -8.96
CA ARG A 620 -0.95 -3.93 -8.45
C ARG A 620 -1.39 -4.04 -7.00
N LEU A 621 -2.00 -5.15 -6.61
CA LEU A 621 -2.47 -5.43 -5.25
C LEU A 621 -1.34 -5.88 -4.30
N GLY A 622 -0.09 -5.69 -4.72
CA GLY A 622 1.07 -5.94 -3.90
C GLY A 622 1.35 -7.42 -3.74
N LYS A 623 1.48 -8.13 -4.85
CA LYS A 623 1.95 -9.52 -4.84
C LYS A 623 3.19 -9.67 -5.69
N LEU A 624 4.05 -10.60 -5.31
CA LEU A 624 5.23 -11.01 -6.03
C LEU A 624 5.10 -12.50 -6.34
N THR A 625 5.01 -12.81 -7.64
CA THR A 625 5.00 -14.16 -8.18
C THR A 625 6.40 -14.52 -8.63
N TRP A 626 6.99 -15.54 -8.02
CA TRP A 626 8.29 -16.09 -8.40
C TRP A 626 8.08 -17.33 -9.27
N LEU A 627 8.51 -17.22 -10.52
CA LEU A 627 8.60 -18.29 -11.50
C LEU A 627 10.07 -18.66 -11.75
N GLN A 628 10.35 -19.88 -12.17
CA GLN A 628 11.69 -20.29 -12.56
C GLN A 628 11.64 -21.08 -13.86
N ARG A 629 12.51 -20.74 -14.81
CA ARG A 629 12.74 -21.52 -16.02
C ARG A 629 13.69 -22.66 -15.71
N GLU A 630 13.37 -23.86 -16.17
CA GLU A 630 14.25 -25.02 -16.02
C GLU A 630 15.11 -25.21 -17.26
N LYS A 631 16.17 -26.02 -17.14
CA LYS A 631 17.07 -26.35 -18.25
C LYS A 631 16.37 -26.94 -19.48
N ASN A 632 15.19 -27.55 -19.30
CA ASN A 632 14.36 -28.09 -20.37
C ASN A 632 13.38 -27.05 -20.96
N GLY A 633 13.48 -25.78 -20.58
CA GLY A 633 12.62 -24.68 -21.01
C GLY A 633 11.29 -24.55 -20.25
N VAL A 634 10.92 -25.52 -19.42
CA VAL A 634 9.65 -25.47 -18.67
C VAL A 634 9.70 -24.39 -17.61
N ILE A 635 8.65 -23.57 -17.53
CA ILE A 635 8.49 -22.54 -16.50
C ILE A 635 7.64 -23.06 -15.37
N LYS A 636 8.12 -22.89 -14.14
CA LYS A 636 7.45 -23.37 -12.94
C LYS A 636 7.16 -22.27 -11.95
N TYR A 637 6.03 -22.40 -11.28
CA TYR A 637 5.68 -21.57 -10.14
C TYR A 637 6.45 -22.02 -8.90
N ARG A 638 7.30 -21.13 -8.38
CA ARG A 638 8.11 -21.41 -7.18
C ARG A 638 7.45 -20.87 -5.93
N ALA A 639 7.07 -19.60 -5.93
CA ALA A 639 6.52 -18.96 -4.74
C ALA A 639 5.57 -17.82 -5.08
N ARG A 640 4.67 -17.58 -4.14
CA ARG A 640 3.92 -16.34 -4.05
C ARG A 640 4.36 -15.63 -2.79
N ILE A 641 4.55 -14.33 -2.86
CA ILE A 641 4.88 -13.52 -1.71
C ILE A 641 4.02 -12.28 -1.74
N ASP A 642 3.37 -11.98 -0.64
CA ASP A 642 2.67 -10.71 -0.52
C ASP A 642 3.67 -9.60 -0.20
N THR A 643 3.51 -8.48 -0.89
CA THR A 643 4.23 -7.22 -0.68
C THR A 643 3.29 -6.20 -0.02
N LEU A 644 3.82 -5.15 0.60
CA LEU A 644 3.02 -4.13 1.31
C LEU A 644 2.46 -3.06 0.37
N GLY A 645 1.63 -3.46 -0.61
CA GLY A 645 1.06 -2.57 -1.63
C GLY A 645 1.77 -2.65 -2.98
N THR A 646 1.38 -1.79 -3.94
CA THR A 646 1.84 -1.87 -5.34
C THR A 646 3.36 -1.81 -5.44
N THR A 647 3.97 -2.81 -6.11
CA THR A 647 5.41 -2.86 -6.36
C THR A 647 5.70 -2.57 -7.84
N HIS A 648 6.35 -1.44 -8.13
CA HIS A 648 6.61 -0.95 -9.49
C HIS A 648 7.95 -1.40 -10.06
N ASP A 649 8.89 -1.76 -9.19
CA ASP A 649 10.23 -2.22 -9.56
C ASP A 649 10.75 -3.20 -8.51
N LEU A 650 11.63 -4.09 -8.94
CA LEU A 650 12.23 -5.11 -8.10
C LEU A 650 13.68 -5.34 -8.52
N ILE A 651 14.58 -5.35 -7.55
CA ILE A 651 15.96 -5.79 -7.74
C ILE A 651 16.20 -7.05 -6.93
N ASP A 652 16.68 -8.09 -7.62
CA ASP A 652 16.98 -9.37 -7.00
C ASP A 652 18.42 -9.42 -6.44
N ARG A 653 18.55 -9.42 -5.10
CA ARG A 653 19.83 -9.58 -4.39
C ARG A 653 19.93 -10.94 -3.71
N GLN A 654 21.10 -11.25 -3.13
CA GLN A 654 21.39 -12.58 -2.60
C GLN A 654 20.39 -13.01 -1.51
N ASP A 655 20.18 -12.17 -0.49
CA ASP A 655 19.38 -12.52 0.69
C ASP A 655 17.99 -11.85 0.75
N PHE A 656 17.78 -10.81 -0.05
CA PHE A 656 16.55 -10.03 -0.06
C PHE A 656 16.19 -9.53 -1.45
N PHE A 657 14.91 -9.24 -1.65
CA PHE A 657 14.42 -8.39 -2.73
C PHE A 657 14.42 -6.94 -2.27
N LEU A 658 14.89 -6.06 -3.15
CA LEU A 658 14.72 -4.62 -2.99
C LEU A 658 13.52 -4.19 -3.82
N LEU A 659 12.47 -3.69 -3.16
CA LEU A 659 11.20 -3.39 -3.79
C LEU A 659 10.96 -1.87 -3.88
N ALA A 660 10.64 -1.40 -5.08
CA ALA A 660 10.07 -0.07 -5.28
C ALA A 660 8.57 -0.11 -5.02
N ASN A 661 8.20 0.13 -3.76
CA ASN A 661 6.82 0.09 -3.32
C ASN A 661 6.19 1.48 -3.42
N GLY A 662 5.07 1.58 -4.14
CA GLY A 662 4.34 2.83 -4.33
C GLY A 662 3.78 3.42 -3.02
N VAL A 663 3.59 2.61 -2.00
CA VAL A 663 3.03 3.05 -0.72
C VAL A 663 4.13 3.23 0.33
N LYS A 664 5.08 2.30 0.40
CA LYS A 664 6.10 2.21 1.45
C LYS A 664 7.46 2.82 1.06
N GLY A 665 7.65 3.23 -0.19
CA GLY A 665 8.94 3.70 -0.69
C GLY A 665 9.84 2.53 -1.06
N LEU A 666 11.08 2.52 -0.57
CA LEU A 666 12.03 1.43 -0.84
C LEU A 666 12.00 0.40 0.29
N THR A 667 11.61 -0.84 0.00
CA THR A 667 11.43 -1.90 1.02
C THR A 667 12.43 -3.04 0.82
N LEU A 668 13.03 -3.51 1.93
CA LEU A 668 13.85 -4.72 1.97
C LEU A 668 12.98 -5.91 2.37
N LEU A 669 12.74 -6.84 1.43
CA LEU A 669 11.95 -8.04 1.66
C LEU A 669 12.87 -9.27 1.69
N PRO A 670 13.01 -9.98 2.81
CA PRO A 670 13.78 -11.22 2.85
C PRO A 670 13.27 -12.24 1.83
N LYS A 671 14.20 -12.95 1.16
CA LYS A 671 13.81 -14.00 0.23
C LYS A 671 13.11 -15.16 0.95
N PRO A 672 12.09 -15.78 0.33
CA PRO A 672 11.45 -16.93 0.92
C PRO A 672 12.36 -18.15 0.82
N HIS A 673 12.24 -19.03 1.81
CA HIS A 673 12.89 -20.33 1.77
C HIS A 673 12.06 -21.29 0.92
N LEU A 674 12.63 -21.76 -0.19
CA LEU A 674 12.03 -22.81 -1.01
C LEU A 674 12.29 -24.17 -0.38
N ILE A 675 11.25 -24.99 -0.35
CA ILE A 675 11.30 -26.38 0.08
C ILE A 675 10.80 -27.23 -1.08
N ASN A 676 11.65 -28.14 -1.52
CA ASN A 676 11.25 -29.17 -2.46
C ASN A 676 10.40 -30.19 -1.71
N LEU A 677 9.20 -30.51 -2.21
CA LEU A 677 8.33 -31.50 -1.55
C LEU A 677 8.56 -32.91 -2.10
N ALA A 678 9.43 -33.06 -3.10
CA ALA A 678 9.73 -34.35 -3.73
C ALA A 678 10.92 -35.11 -3.13
N ASP A 679 11.80 -34.45 -2.36
CA ASP A 679 12.98 -35.07 -1.74
C ASP A 679 12.74 -35.57 -0.30
N GLY A 680 11.59 -35.26 0.29
CA GLY A 680 11.13 -35.81 1.57
C GLY A 680 10.43 -37.16 1.44
N SER A 681 11.15 -38.20 1.00
CA SER A 681 10.76 -39.63 1.04
C SER A 681 9.25 -39.93 0.90
N ILE A 682 8.70 -39.84 -0.32
CA ILE A 682 7.42 -40.50 -0.64
C ILE A 682 7.72 -41.60 -1.66
N VAL A 683 7.72 -42.82 -1.11
CA VAL A 683 7.81 -44.07 -1.85
C VAL A 683 6.47 -44.34 -2.54
N ASP A 684 6.60 -44.78 -3.78
CA ASP A 684 5.63 -45.55 -4.58
C ASP A 684 4.75 -44.80 -5.58
N LYS A 685 4.91 -45.16 -6.85
CA LYS A 685 4.35 -44.47 -8.02
C LYS A 685 2.91 -44.90 -8.37
N ARG A 686 2.18 -45.66 -7.55
CA ARG A 686 0.88 -46.25 -7.96
C ARG A 686 -0.20 -46.50 -6.89
N SER A 687 -0.24 -45.78 -5.78
CA SER A 687 -1.36 -45.92 -4.81
C SER A 687 -1.91 -44.57 -4.35
N ARG A 688 -3.15 -44.56 -3.85
CA ARG A 688 -3.74 -43.38 -3.19
C ARG A 688 -2.81 -42.97 -2.04
N ILE A 689 -2.03 -41.90 -2.22
CA ILE A 689 -1.11 -41.42 -1.20
C ILE A 689 -1.80 -40.32 -0.40
N SER A 690 -2.05 -40.59 0.88
CA SER A 690 -2.02 -39.56 1.92
C SER A 690 -0.59 -39.51 2.45
N SER A 691 0.15 -38.45 2.12
CA SER A 691 1.50 -38.23 2.65
C SER A 691 1.47 -37.08 3.65
N GLN A 692 2.08 -37.30 4.82
CA GLN A 692 2.32 -36.26 5.81
C GLN A 692 3.73 -35.73 5.63
N ILE A 693 3.86 -34.47 5.22
CA ILE A 693 5.14 -33.77 5.16
C ILE A 693 5.21 -32.86 6.38
N THR A 694 6.20 -33.09 7.24
CA THR A 694 6.49 -32.19 8.36
C THR A 694 7.51 -31.16 7.91
N LEU A 695 7.10 -29.90 7.79
CA LEU A 695 8.00 -28.79 7.53
C LEU A 695 8.45 -28.19 8.87
N GLN A 696 9.77 -28.12 9.08
CA GLN A 696 10.34 -27.37 10.18
C GLN A 696 10.63 -25.95 9.71
N ILE A 697 10.01 -24.95 10.35
CA ILE A 697 10.23 -23.56 9.99
C ILE A 697 11.62 -23.15 10.49
N PRO A 698 12.54 -22.74 9.61
CA PRO A 698 13.86 -22.32 10.02
C PRO A 698 13.76 -21.07 10.91
N PRO A 699 14.67 -20.88 11.88
CA PRO A 699 14.75 -19.63 12.63
C PRO A 699 14.99 -18.48 11.64
N LEU A 700 14.15 -17.44 11.71
CA LEU A 700 14.29 -16.26 10.86
C LEU A 700 15.64 -15.59 11.14
N LYS A 701 16.54 -15.56 10.15
CA LYS A 701 17.71 -14.67 10.20
C LYS A 701 17.22 -13.25 9.99
N GLN A 702 17.39 -12.42 11.03
CA GLN A 702 17.03 -11.02 10.98
C GLN A 702 17.93 -10.28 9.98
N VAL A 703 17.35 -9.49 9.08
CA VAL A 703 18.07 -8.35 8.47
C VAL A 703 17.98 -7.21 9.49
N GLY A 704 18.87 -7.21 10.47
CA GLY A 704 18.85 -6.25 11.57
C GLY A 704 19.72 -5.03 11.26
N THR A 705 19.17 -3.84 11.47
CA THR A 705 19.99 -2.67 11.79
C THR A 705 20.09 -2.60 13.31
N TYR A 706 21.29 -2.77 13.86
CA TYR A 706 21.56 -2.53 15.27
C TYR A 706 22.06 -1.09 15.41
N ASN A 707 21.22 -0.20 15.95
CA ASN A 707 21.71 1.07 16.49
C ASN A 707 22.11 0.80 17.95
N LEU A 708 23.39 0.98 18.25
CA LEU A 708 23.91 0.93 19.60
C LEU A 708 23.91 2.36 20.16
N ASP A 709 22.84 2.76 20.86
CA ASP A 709 22.82 4.04 21.56
C ASP A 709 23.54 3.88 22.90
N LEU A 710 24.81 4.29 22.95
CA LEU A 710 25.57 4.41 24.20
C LEU A 710 25.42 5.84 24.73
N TYR A 711 24.68 6.01 25.82
CA TYR A 711 24.66 7.26 26.57
C TYR A 711 25.84 7.31 27.54
N SER A 712 26.75 8.26 27.33
CA SER A 712 27.76 8.66 28.31
C SER A 712 27.74 10.19 28.39
N GLY A 713 27.54 10.71 29.60
CA GLY A 713 27.39 12.13 29.87
C GLY A 713 28.57 12.99 29.39
N ASN A 714 28.20 14.10 28.75
CA ASN A 714 28.90 15.38 28.67
C ASN A 714 30.37 15.50 28.18
N GLN A 715 31.01 14.50 27.58
CA GLN A 715 32.16 14.76 26.68
C GLN A 715 32.24 13.79 25.49
N LEU A 716 32.33 14.36 24.29
CA LEU A 716 32.62 13.65 23.04
C LEU A 716 34.08 13.17 23.06
N GLN A 717 34.29 11.86 23.15
CA GLN A 717 35.49 11.21 22.63
C GLN A 717 35.07 10.15 21.62
N GLU A 718 35.64 10.21 20.42
CA GLU A 718 35.55 9.15 19.41
C GLU A 718 36.28 7.91 19.95
N PHE A 719 35.53 6.84 20.19
CA PHE A 719 36.11 5.51 20.39
C PHE A 719 35.99 4.72 19.10
N VAL A 720 37.13 4.50 18.43
CA VAL A 720 37.26 3.50 17.37
C VAL A 720 37.67 2.19 18.03
N GLY A 721 36.70 1.32 18.30
CA GLY A 721 36.93 -0.03 18.82
C GLY A 721 36.09 -1.05 18.06
N ALA A 722 36.71 -2.12 17.60
CA ALA A 722 36.03 -3.24 16.95
C ALA A 722 35.32 -4.12 17.99
N VAL A 723 33.99 -4.26 17.88
CA VAL A 723 33.23 -5.24 18.66
C VAL A 723 33.24 -6.57 17.90
N LYS A 724 33.91 -7.58 18.45
CA LYS A 724 33.80 -8.96 17.98
C LYS A 724 32.67 -9.64 18.75
N ILE A 725 31.57 -9.92 18.08
CA ILE A 725 30.50 -10.79 18.62
C ILE A 725 30.94 -12.23 18.34
N THR A 726 31.16 -13.02 19.40
CA THR A 726 31.34 -14.48 19.30
C THR A 726 30.07 -15.17 19.79
N ASP A 727 29.65 -16.20 19.05
CA ASP A 727 28.40 -16.94 19.28
C ASP A 727 28.25 -17.46 20.70
N ASN A 728 27.40 -16.78 21.48
CA ASN A 728 26.47 -17.33 22.47
C ASN A 728 25.42 -16.29 22.84
#